data_AF-A0A933IVF6-F1
#
_entry.id   AF-A0A933IVF6-F1
#
_cell.length_a   1.000
_cell.length_b   1.000
_cell.length_c   1.000
_cell.angle_alpha   90.00
_cell.angle_beta   90.00
_cell.angle_gamma   90.00
#
_symmetry.space_group_name_H-M   'P 1'
#
loop_
_entity.id
_entity.type
_entity.pdbx_description
1 polymer ?
#
loop_
_entity_poly.entity_id
_entity_poly.type
_entity_poly.pdbx_seq_one_letter_code
_entity_poly.pdbx_strand_id
1 'polypeptide(L)'
;MNDLSSGFERNVELLKHGGEPQRIEAASWIADQGPGILSIVRNRLALERNPLCLKVLMGWVALRQQSEACPEILSLLESSEPEVAVTAALCAGKLACPGATDRFRREAERPALPLEVRLAMVRSLGFQGRAWAERDRDAVEVEETERALIRLLRLSVASLQVEAAGALVFMNARNAERALAELEFPSDPYVSYFAQRACRKLYPTGLKQNGGKSAVVEEDFGFSLPLEDVFDRKATETVLPEAADPFQRASTIWNVDRSELMGMWRAFYGTVFECSLPRYYLVLPDRDRLPIVEDWLGDPLEAPDKALELCGKFSDFFSPAASRGAVFSGEFARFARAITFPRSKGSRTEFPSHYPSRRAPMLPDLLSEVMDSSEKNVSSKSDSIKELNRLLPESLSACLGDLLASVLRLQEAWQSTLDGLSEADRIRLRRACLDWAGTQKLSGSSLNWVSKTIADLDLDGVWEAEDRLLEALARTSGVLGRYREWTPEGRPDWVWKANTPYGTVALYGNRDHRIRHAGCLIVDFGGNDEWVREEPDDGDQPMVQVYLDLSGNDSYRSTAPAGFGGAVMGTGLLLDLDGDDQYRCEGVGLGAAILGTGFLLDASGDDSYSGGRFCQGAAAYGIGILADLAGRDRYKAVAGSHGYGETRGLGGLLEFSGNDVFSLDPDASGDAKDAARDGSLGQGCGKGFRSDPGEALSGGVGLLCDLEGDDVYRAGSLAQGTGYWYAVGALVDSGGNDSYTLDNYGQGAGIHAGMGLLLDVAGSDRYLGRHHAAGCGLDRGGGILFDVAGNDEYLNESDVQGAGVKPLGFGVLVDHEGNDRYRARVGRGYCRLPDFWPSLWATGLFYDRSGTDSYEGGVDMGGNRRIRTQNRYGFGVDAE
;
A
#
# COMPACT_ATOMS: atom_id res chain seq x y z
N MET A 1 -27.80 -3.82 32.18
CA MET A 1 -28.62 -2.85 31.42
C MET A 1 -28.06 -1.44 31.46
N ASN A 2 -27.54 -0.92 32.59
CA ASN A 2 -26.99 0.45 32.65
C ASN A 2 -25.67 0.68 31.88
N ASP A 3 -24.89 -0.36 31.57
CA ASP A 3 -23.62 -0.24 30.83
C ASP A 3 -23.79 -0.21 29.29
N LEU A 4 -24.85 -0.84 28.78
CA LEU A 4 -25.14 -0.85 27.34
C LEU A 4 -25.70 0.50 26.89
N SER A 5 -26.44 1.22 27.75
CA SER A 5 -26.98 2.54 27.41
C SER A 5 -25.91 3.63 27.34
N SER A 6 -24.91 3.60 28.23
CA SER A 6 -23.80 4.56 28.23
C SER A 6 -22.88 4.36 27.03
N GLY A 7 -22.54 3.11 26.69
CA GLY A 7 -21.77 2.76 25.49
C GLY A 7 -22.51 3.12 24.19
N PHE A 8 -23.83 2.91 24.14
CA PHE A 8 -24.64 3.29 22.98
C PHE A 8 -24.72 4.80 22.80
N GLU A 9 -24.97 5.58 23.87
CA GLU A 9 -25.04 7.04 23.78
C GLU A 9 -23.70 7.64 23.35
N ARG A 10 -22.58 7.12 23.86
CA ARG A 10 -21.24 7.48 23.42
C ARG A 10 -21.04 7.24 21.93
N ASN A 11 -21.39 6.05 21.43
CA ASN A 11 -21.21 5.73 20.00
C ASN A 11 -22.16 6.53 19.10
N VAL A 12 -23.37 6.86 19.56
CA VAL A 12 -24.28 7.77 18.85
C VAL A 12 -23.71 9.20 18.80
N GLU A 13 -23.06 9.69 19.86
CA GLU A 13 -22.34 10.97 19.81
C GLU A 13 -21.13 10.93 18.86
N LEU A 14 -20.34 9.86 18.91
CA LEU A 14 -19.21 9.65 18.00
C LEU A 14 -19.67 9.62 16.54
N LEU A 15 -20.82 9.01 16.23
CA LEU A 15 -21.43 9.06 14.91
C LEU A 15 -21.81 10.48 14.44
N LYS A 16 -22.23 11.35 15.36
CA LYS A 16 -22.64 12.74 15.04
C LYS A 16 -21.46 13.69 14.89
N HIS A 17 -20.50 13.57 15.80
CA HIS A 17 -19.52 14.61 16.07
C HIS A 17 -18.08 14.09 16.06
N GLY A 18 -17.87 12.78 15.96
CA GLY A 18 -16.54 12.18 15.80
C GLY A 18 -15.91 12.53 14.47
N GLY A 19 -14.58 12.35 14.39
CA GLY A 19 -13.89 12.30 13.11
C GLY A 19 -14.33 11.08 12.30
N GLU A 20 -14.07 11.07 11.00
CA GLU A 20 -14.55 10.01 10.10
C GLU A 20 -14.22 8.58 10.60
N PRO A 21 -12.99 8.26 11.04
CA PRO A 21 -12.67 6.95 11.61
C PRO A 21 -13.50 6.57 12.84
N GLN A 22 -13.82 7.55 13.69
CA GLN A 22 -14.62 7.33 14.90
C GLN A 22 -16.10 7.13 14.58
N ARG A 23 -16.62 7.82 13.56
CA ARG A 23 -17.99 7.62 13.09
C ARG A 23 -18.16 6.23 12.51
N ILE A 24 -17.14 5.76 11.80
CA ILE A 24 -17.07 4.45 11.20
C ILE A 24 -17.03 3.34 12.25
N GLU A 25 -16.16 3.49 13.24
CA GLU A 25 -16.03 2.52 14.32
C GLU A 25 -17.32 2.45 15.12
N ALA A 26 -17.91 3.61 15.42
CA ALA A 26 -19.21 3.69 16.05
C ALA A 26 -20.33 3.10 15.18
N ALA A 27 -20.33 3.30 13.86
CA ALA A 27 -21.27 2.65 12.94
C ALA A 27 -21.15 1.12 13.01
N SER A 28 -19.94 0.58 12.88
CA SER A 28 -19.69 -0.87 12.96
C SER A 28 -20.10 -1.44 14.31
N TRP A 29 -19.72 -0.79 15.41
CA TRP A 29 -20.10 -1.24 16.76
C TRP A 29 -21.61 -1.25 16.95
N ILE A 30 -22.29 -0.20 16.47
CA ILE A 30 -23.74 -0.11 16.55
C ILE A 30 -24.42 -1.19 15.71
N ALA A 31 -23.95 -1.46 14.48
CA ALA A 31 -24.49 -2.54 13.65
C ALA A 31 -24.40 -3.91 14.33
N ASP A 32 -23.34 -4.15 15.10
CA ASP A 32 -23.13 -5.42 15.79
C ASP A 32 -24.08 -5.63 16.99
N GLN A 33 -24.79 -4.59 17.44
CA GLN A 33 -25.80 -4.69 18.51
C GLN A 33 -27.14 -5.31 18.04
N GLY A 34 -27.30 -5.55 16.74
CA GLY A 34 -28.47 -6.22 16.16
C GLY A 34 -29.53 -5.28 15.55
N PRO A 35 -30.54 -5.83 14.86
CA PRO A 35 -31.36 -5.09 13.88
C PRO A 35 -32.29 -4.01 14.48
N GLY A 36 -32.81 -4.22 15.70
CA GLY A 36 -33.69 -3.26 16.36
C GLY A 36 -33.04 -1.89 16.60
N ILE A 37 -31.70 -1.82 16.56
CA ILE A 37 -30.93 -0.62 16.81
C ILE A 37 -31.00 0.40 15.67
N LEU A 38 -31.22 -0.03 14.42
CA LEU A 38 -31.25 0.88 13.25
C LEU A 38 -32.38 1.90 13.34
N SER A 39 -33.53 1.48 13.85
CA SER A 39 -34.67 2.38 14.09
C SER A 39 -34.33 3.46 15.13
N ILE A 40 -33.61 3.09 16.19
CA ILE A 40 -33.17 3.97 17.27
C ILE A 40 -32.09 4.93 16.75
N VAL A 41 -31.15 4.42 15.95
CA VAL A 41 -30.10 5.20 15.28
C VAL A 41 -30.74 6.23 14.35
N ARG A 42 -31.62 5.82 13.43
CA ARG A 42 -32.33 6.72 12.51
C ARG A 42 -33.11 7.81 13.23
N ASN A 43 -33.81 7.49 14.31
CA ASN A 43 -34.58 8.48 15.06
C ASN A 43 -33.68 9.46 15.84
N ARG A 44 -32.45 9.04 16.17
CA ARG A 44 -31.47 9.86 16.90
C ARG A 44 -30.45 10.54 15.99
N LEU A 45 -30.32 10.15 14.72
CA LEU A 45 -29.30 10.57 13.76
C LEU A 45 -29.93 10.90 12.41
N ALA A 46 -29.53 12.03 11.81
CA ALA A 46 -29.87 12.34 10.42
C ALA A 46 -28.99 11.51 9.47
N LEU A 47 -29.22 10.19 9.41
CA LEU A 47 -28.41 9.23 8.65
C LEU A 47 -28.27 9.57 7.16
N GLU A 48 -29.22 10.32 6.59
CA GLU A 48 -29.13 10.82 5.21
C GLU A 48 -27.96 11.79 5.00
N ARG A 49 -27.47 12.44 6.06
CA ARG A 49 -26.36 13.41 5.98
C ARG A 49 -24.97 12.75 6.01
N ASN A 50 -24.88 11.43 6.23
CA ASN A 50 -23.60 10.72 6.27
C ASN A 50 -23.68 9.35 5.57
N PRO A 51 -23.59 9.35 4.21
CA PRO A 51 -23.74 8.14 3.40
C PRO A 51 -22.73 7.03 3.72
N LEU A 52 -21.53 7.37 4.17
CA LEU A 52 -20.48 6.40 4.45
C LEU A 52 -20.79 5.52 5.65
N CYS A 53 -21.20 6.14 6.77
CA CYS A 53 -21.64 5.40 7.96
C CYS A 53 -22.84 4.51 7.65
N LEU A 54 -23.74 4.98 6.78
CA LEU A 54 -24.90 4.20 6.37
C LEU A 54 -24.50 2.97 5.53
N LYS A 55 -23.53 3.11 4.62
CA LYS A 55 -22.94 1.98 3.87
C LYS A 55 -22.39 0.90 4.79
N VAL A 56 -21.66 1.30 5.84
CA VAL A 56 -21.15 0.36 6.87
C VAL A 56 -22.30 -0.33 7.58
N LEU A 57 -23.23 0.44 8.15
CA LEU A 57 -24.36 -0.09 8.92
C LEU A 57 -25.16 -1.11 8.10
N MET A 58 -25.57 -0.74 6.89
CA MET A 58 -26.37 -1.60 6.01
C MET A 58 -25.59 -2.79 5.46
N GLY A 59 -24.28 -2.62 5.21
CA GLY A 59 -23.41 -3.72 4.80
C GLY A 59 -23.37 -4.83 5.84
N TRP A 60 -23.20 -4.47 7.12
CA TRP A 60 -23.23 -5.41 8.24
C TRP A 60 -24.57 -6.11 8.42
N VAL A 61 -25.67 -5.36 8.30
CA VAL A 61 -27.03 -5.91 8.40
C VAL A 61 -27.29 -6.95 7.32
N ALA A 62 -26.90 -6.65 6.07
CA ALA A 62 -27.01 -7.59 4.95
C ALA A 62 -26.13 -8.84 5.15
N LEU A 63 -24.89 -8.66 5.60
CA LEU A 63 -23.98 -9.77 5.87
C LEU A 63 -24.51 -10.72 6.95
N ARG A 64 -25.08 -10.17 8.02
CA ARG A 64 -25.66 -10.93 9.14
C ARG A 64 -27.07 -11.46 8.85
N GLN A 65 -27.61 -11.24 7.65
CA GLN A 65 -28.94 -11.70 7.23
C GLN A 65 -30.08 -11.25 8.18
N GLN A 66 -29.96 -10.04 8.71
CA GLN A 66 -30.91 -9.46 9.68
C GLN A 66 -32.18 -8.93 9.00
N SER A 67 -33.10 -9.82 8.64
CA SER A 67 -34.32 -9.49 7.89
C SER A 67 -35.33 -8.63 8.66
N GLU A 68 -35.21 -8.51 9.99
CA GLU A 68 -36.07 -7.64 10.79
C GLU A 68 -35.88 -6.15 10.47
N ALA A 69 -34.72 -5.77 9.91
CA ALA A 69 -34.41 -4.39 9.50
C ALA A 69 -35.04 -3.99 8.15
N CYS A 70 -35.70 -4.93 7.46
CA CYS A 70 -36.25 -4.69 6.12
C CYS A 70 -37.24 -3.51 6.03
N PRO A 71 -38.20 -3.31 6.95
CA PRO A 71 -39.09 -2.15 6.89
C PRO A 71 -38.33 -0.82 6.88
N GLU A 72 -37.30 -0.70 7.74
CA GLU A 72 -36.45 0.48 7.85
C GLU A 72 -35.62 0.68 6.59
N ILE A 73 -34.95 -0.37 6.09
CA ILE A 73 -34.13 -0.28 4.88
C ILE A 73 -34.98 0.10 3.67
N LEU A 74 -36.14 -0.52 3.51
CA LEU A 74 -37.04 -0.22 2.40
C LEU A 74 -37.49 1.25 2.44
N SER A 75 -37.73 1.82 3.62
CA SER A 75 -38.10 3.24 3.72
C SER A 75 -37.01 4.22 3.25
N LEU A 76 -35.75 3.79 3.18
CA LEU A 76 -34.62 4.61 2.72
C LEU A 76 -34.42 4.58 1.20
N LEU A 77 -35.17 3.76 0.48
CA LEU A 77 -35.17 3.75 -1.00
C LEU A 77 -35.69 5.06 -1.61
N GLU A 78 -36.51 5.80 -0.86
CA GLU A 78 -37.09 7.09 -1.26
C GLU A 78 -36.27 8.30 -0.80
N SER A 79 -35.07 8.09 -0.26
CA SER A 79 -34.21 9.17 0.17
C SER A 79 -33.88 10.13 -0.98
N SER A 80 -33.80 11.43 -0.69
CA SER A 80 -33.35 12.43 -1.65
C SER A 80 -31.87 12.30 -2.01
N GLU A 81 -31.09 11.57 -1.20
CA GLU A 81 -29.66 11.34 -1.39
C GLU A 81 -29.43 10.03 -2.18
N PRO A 82 -28.88 10.09 -3.41
CA PRO A 82 -28.74 8.90 -4.27
C PRO A 82 -27.92 7.77 -3.64
N GLU A 83 -26.85 8.11 -2.92
CA GLU A 83 -25.99 7.13 -2.26
C GLU A 83 -26.71 6.32 -1.17
N VAL A 84 -27.63 6.98 -0.46
CA VAL A 84 -28.46 6.35 0.58
C VAL A 84 -29.42 5.36 -0.08
N ALA A 85 -30.10 5.78 -1.14
CA ALA A 85 -31.04 4.94 -1.88
C ALA A 85 -30.34 3.72 -2.52
N VAL A 86 -29.16 3.92 -3.12
CA VAL A 86 -28.33 2.84 -3.67
C VAL A 86 -27.95 1.83 -2.59
N THR A 87 -27.44 2.30 -1.45
CA THR A 87 -27.01 1.44 -0.35
C THR A 87 -28.19 0.64 0.22
N ALA A 88 -29.32 1.30 0.45
CA ALA A 88 -30.54 0.69 0.94
C ALA A 88 -31.06 -0.37 -0.04
N ALA A 89 -31.06 -0.08 -1.34
CA ALA A 89 -31.47 -1.02 -2.37
C ALA A 89 -30.61 -2.29 -2.31
N LEU A 90 -29.28 -2.15 -2.34
CA LEU A 90 -28.37 -3.29 -2.36
C LEU A 90 -28.49 -4.13 -1.09
N CYS A 91 -28.66 -3.48 0.08
CA CYS A 91 -28.89 -4.15 1.35
C CYS A 91 -30.20 -4.96 1.33
N ALA A 92 -31.31 -4.33 0.95
CA ALA A 92 -32.62 -4.98 0.91
C ALA A 92 -32.67 -6.15 -0.10
N GLY A 93 -32.00 -6.03 -1.25
CA GLY A 93 -31.88 -7.12 -2.21
C GLY A 93 -31.13 -8.33 -1.64
N LYS A 94 -30.01 -8.10 -0.93
CA LYS A 94 -29.22 -9.16 -0.28
C LYS A 94 -29.91 -9.82 0.91
N LEU A 95 -30.68 -9.06 1.69
CA LEU A 95 -31.46 -9.57 2.83
C LEU A 95 -32.67 -10.38 2.42
N ALA A 96 -33.02 -10.27 1.16
CA ALA A 96 -34.25 -10.78 0.66
C ALA A 96 -35.51 -10.16 1.27
N CYS A 97 -35.60 -8.83 1.30
CA CYS A 97 -36.70 -8.16 1.96
C CYS A 97 -38.08 -8.49 1.35
N PRO A 98 -39.04 -9.01 2.15
CA PRO A 98 -40.37 -9.35 1.65
C PRO A 98 -41.08 -8.15 1.03
N GLY A 99 -41.74 -8.36 -0.12
CA GLY A 99 -42.48 -7.31 -0.83
C GLY A 99 -41.62 -6.23 -1.51
N ALA A 100 -40.29 -6.40 -1.54
CA ALA A 100 -39.39 -5.44 -2.17
C ALA A 100 -39.42 -5.50 -3.70
N THR A 101 -39.82 -6.63 -4.31
CA THR A 101 -39.80 -6.87 -5.76
C THR A 101 -40.47 -5.74 -6.54
N ASP A 102 -41.74 -5.48 -6.23
CA ASP A 102 -42.53 -4.49 -6.93
C ASP A 102 -42.02 -3.06 -6.66
N ARG A 103 -41.44 -2.81 -5.48
CA ARG A 103 -40.84 -1.52 -5.14
C ARG A 103 -39.58 -1.25 -5.95
N PHE A 104 -38.63 -2.18 -5.98
CA PHE A 104 -37.43 -2.07 -6.81
C PHE A 104 -37.77 -1.86 -8.28
N ARG A 105 -38.73 -2.64 -8.80
CA ARG A 105 -39.23 -2.49 -10.16
C ARG A 105 -39.79 -1.08 -10.42
N ARG A 106 -40.68 -0.57 -9.54
CA ARG A 106 -41.29 0.75 -9.70
C ARG A 106 -40.24 1.88 -9.68
N GLU A 107 -39.30 1.84 -8.76
CA GLU A 107 -38.25 2.87 -8.69
C GLU A 107 -37.28 2.75 -9.88
N ALA A 108 -36.92 1.55 -10.34
CA ALA A 108 -36.12 1.37 -11.55
C ALA A 108 -36.83 1.93 -12.82
N GLU A 109 -38.16 1.83 -12.88
CA GLU A 109 -38.97 2.39 -13.99
C GLU A 109 -39.09 3.92 -13.93
N ARG A 110 -38.85 4.55 -12.77
CA ARG A 110 -39.08 5.98 -12.55
C ARG A 110 -38.03 6.85 -13.25
N PRO A 111 -38.37 7.58 -14.32
CA PRO A 111 -37.37 8.34 -15.10
C PRO A 111 -36.75 9.51 -14.33
N ALA A 112 -37.42 10.01 -13.29
CA ALA A 112 -36.96 11.13 -12.48
C ALA A 112 -35.85 10.76 -11.48
N LEU A 113 -35.58 9.47 -11.26
CA LEU A 113 -34.48 9.04 -10.39
C LEU A 113 -33.15 9.00 -11.15
N PRO A 114 -32.03 9.31 -10.47
CA PRO A 114 -30.69 9.14 -11.03
C PRO A 114 -30.46 7.72 -11.56
N LEU A 115 -29.68 7.59 -12.63
CA LEU A 115 -29.44 6.31 -13.28
C LEU A 115 -28.76 5.30 -12.34
N GLU A 116 -27.84 5.74 -11.47
CA GLU A 116 -27.19 4.85 -10.50
C GLU A 116 -28.15 4.25 -9.47
N VAL A 117 -29.15 5.02 -9.02
CA VAL A 117 -30.19 4.53 -8.12
C VAL A 117 -31.02 3.48 -8.83
N ARG A 118 -31.43 3.76 -10.06
CA ARG A 118 -32.24 2.84 -10.87
C ARG A 118 -31.48 1.53 -11.15
N LEU A 119 -30.20 1.62 -11.52
CA LEU A 119 -29.32 0.45 -11.70
C LEU A 119 -29.18 -0.36 -10.41
N ALA A 120 -29.04 0.30 -9.26
CA ALA A 120 -28.99 -0.38 -7.96
C ALA A 120 -30.27 -1.17 -7.69
N MET A 121 -31.45 -0.63 -7.99
CA MET A 121 -32.72 -1.36 -7.86
C MET A 121 -32.77 -2.61 -8.75
N VAL A 122 -32.28 -2.52 -9.99
CA VAL A 122 -32.20 -3.68 -10.90
C VAL A 122 -31.24 -4.74 -10.37
N ARG A 123 -30.07 -4.34 -9.86
CA ARG A 123 -29.13 -5.28 -9.20
C ARG A 123 -29.76 -5.93 -7.98
N SER A 124 -30.48 -5.16 -7.18
CA SER A 124 -31.18 -5.66 -5.99
C SER A 124 -32.18 -6.74 -6.32
N LEU A 125 -32.94 -6.60 -7.42
CA LEU A 125 -33.79 -7.67 -7.94
C LEU A 125 -32.99 -8.93 -8.28
N GLY A 126 -31.79 -8.81 -8.84
CA GLY A 126 -30.90 -9.95 -9.10
C GLY A 126 -30.43 -10.65 -7.83
N PHE A 127 -29.90 -9.90 -6.85
CA PHE A 127 -29.57 -10.45 -5.53
C PHE A 127 -30.76 -11.15 -4.90
N GLN A 128 -31.92 -10.53 -5.06
CA GLN A 128 -33.15 -11.03 -4.52
C GLN A 128 -33.56 -12.35 -5.18
N GLY A 129 -33.75 -12.39 -6.48
CA GLY A 129 -34.12 -13.62 -7.17
C GLY A 129 -33.20 -14.80 -6.83
N ARG A 130 -31.89 -14.56 -6.67
CA ARG A 130 -30.92 -15.56 -6.26
C ARG A 130 -31.17 -16.08 -4.83
N ALA A 131 -31.32 -15.18 -3.86
CA ALA A 131 -31.52 -15.58 -2.46
C ALA A 131 -32.82 -16.36 -2.24
N TRP A 132 -33.89 -16.07 -2.99
CA TRP A 132 -35.15 -16.82 -2.90
C TRP A 132 -35.02 -18.20 -3.57
N ALA A 133 -34.30 -18.27 -4.70
CA ALA A 133 -34.04 -19.54 -5.39
C ALA A 133 -33.23 -20.51 -4.51
N GLU A 134 -32.27 -20.01 -3.73
CA GLU A 134 -31.47 -20.82 -2.81
C GLU A 134 -32.24 -21.33 -1.58
N ARG A 135 -33.34 -20.67 -1.21
CA ARG A 135 -34.19 -21.09 -0.06
C ARG A 135 -35.17 -22.23 -0.39
N ASP A 136 -35.24 -22.65 -1.66
CA ASP A 136 -36.01 -23.80 -2.19
C ASP A 136 -37.48 -23.90 -1.73
N ARG A 137 -38.10 -22.77 -1.34
CA ARG A 137 -39.49 -22.70 -0.83
C ARG A 137 -40.34 -21.57 -1.42
N ASP A 138 -39.75 -20.62 -2.14
CA ASP A 138 -40.42 -19.38 -2.57
C ASP A 138 -40.51 -19.25 -4.10
N ALA A 139 -40.97 -20.30 -4.78
CA ALA A 139 -41.07 -20.33 -6.25
C ALA A 139 -41.88 -19.15 -6.83
N VAL A 140 -42.90 -18.68 -6.10
CA VAL A 140 -43.74 -17.53 -6.50
C VAL A 140 -42.93 -16.23 -6.54
N GLU A 141 -42.10 -15.99 -5.53
CA GLU A 141 -41.28 -14.77 -5.42
C GLU A 141 -40.14 -14.77 -6.43
N VAL A 142 -39.54 -15.93 -6.72
CA VAL A 142 -38.55 -16.09 -7.79
C VAL A 142 -39.20 -15.74 -9.14
N GLU A 143 -40.38 -16.27 -9.42
CA GLU A 143 -41.12 -15.99 -10.66
C GLU A 143 -41.58 -14.52 -10.74
N GLU A 144 -41.98 -13.91 -9.61
CA GLU A 144 -42.32 -12.49 -9.56
C GLU A 144 -41.10 -11.60 -9.84
N THR A 145 -39.96 -11.91 -9.23
CA THR A 145 -38.69 -11.20 -9.45
C THR A 145 -38.21 -11.33 -10.89
N GLU A 146 -38.29 -12.53 -11.44
CA GLU A 146 -37.98 -12.80 -12.84
C GLU A 146 -38.90 -12.00 -13.78
N ARG A 147 -40.21 -11.99 -13.53
CA ARG A 147 -41.17 -11.17 -14.30
C ARG A 147 -40.87 -9.67 -14.19
N ALA A 148 -40.46 -9.19 -13.02
CA ALA A 148 -40.05 -7.80 -12.83
C ALA A 148 -38.83 -7.46 -13.68
N LEU A 149 -37.79 -8.30 -13.68
CA LEU A 149 -36.60 -8.11 -14.51
C LEU A 149 -36.90 -8.21 -16.02
N ILE A 150 -37.72 -9.18 -16.44
CA ILE A 150 -38.19 -9.29 -17.83
C ILE A 150 -38.92 -8.02 -18.27
N ARG A 151 -39.69 -7.40 -17.37
CA ARG A 151 -40.36 -6.14 -17.66
C ARG A 151 -39.36 -4.99 -17.80
N LEU A 152 -38.31 -4.95 -16.96
CA LEU A 152 -37.25 -3.94 -17.04
C LEU A 152 -36.40 -4.06 -18.31
N LEU A 153 -36.23 -5.27 -18.87
CA LEU A 153 -35.60 -5.47 -20.19
C LEU A 153 -36.30 -4.69 -21.32
N ARG A 154 -37.59 -4.36 -21.16
CA ARG A 154 -38.38 -3.65 -22.17
C ARG A 154 -38.32 -2.12 -22.05
N LEU A 155 -37.60 -1.59 -21.07
CA LEU A 155 -37.37 -0.16 -20.97
C LEU A 155 -36.48 0.32 -22.11
N SER A 156 -36.74 1.51 -22.65
CA SER A 156 -35.92 2.12 -23.71
C SER A 156 -34.65 2.81 -23.16
N VAL A 157 -33.99 2.18 -22.18
CA VAL A 157 -32.78 2.69 -21.53
C VAL A 157 -31.74 1.58 -21.53
N ALA A 158 -30.78 1.64 -22.47
CA ALA A 158 -29.80 0.58 -22.72
C ALA A 158 -29.11 0.08 -21.44
N SER A 159 -28.60 1.00 -20.60
CA SER A 159 -27.94 0.67 -19.32
C SER A 159 -28.83 -0.16 -18.38
N LEU A 160 -30.14 0.08 -18.33
CA LEU A 160 -31.06 -0.71 -17.49
C LEU A 160 -31.40 -2.06 -18.11
N GLN A 161 -31.50 -2.13 -19.45
CA GLN A 161 -31.74 -3.38 -20.16
C GLN A 161 -30.59 -4.37 -19.95
N VAL A 162 -29.35 -3.91 -20.12
CA VAL A 162 -28.16 -4.75 -19.91
C VAL A 162 -28.00 -5.14 -18.44
N GLU A 163 -28.34 -4.24 -17.51
CA GLU A 163 -28.31 -4.53 -16.09
C GLU A 163 -29.33 -5.61 -15.71
N ALA A 164 -30.55 -5.52 -16.25
CA ALA A 164 -31.59 -6.51 -16.04
C ALA A 164 -31.20 -7.86 -16.65
N ALA A 165 -30.56 -7.89 -17.83
CA ALA A 165 -30.02 -9.11 -18.41
C ALA A 165 -28.96 -9.74 -17.50
N GLY A 166 -28.05 -8.94 -16.94
CA GLY A 166 -27.07 -9.39 -15.95
C GLY A 166 -27.70 -9.93 -14.67
N ALA A 167 -28.76 -9.28 -14.16
CA ALA A 167 -29.51 -9.73 -12.99
C ALA A 167 -30.22 -11.07 -13.23
N LEU A 168 -30.80 -11.28 -14.41
CA LEU A 168 -31.41 -12.55 -14.82
C LEU A 168 -30.38 -13.69 -14.86
N VAL A 169 -29.19 -13.42 -15.40
CA VAL A 169 -28.07 -14.37 -15.38
C VAL A 169 -27.67 -14.71 -13.95
N PHE A 170 -27.50 -13.69 -13.10
CA PHE A 170 -27.08 -13.88 -11.71
C PHE A 170 -28.06 -14.76 -10.91
N MET A 171 -29.36 -14.52 -11.06
CA MET A 171 -30.40 -15.31 -10.38
C MET A 171 -30.70 -16.67 -11.00
N ASN A 172 -30.04 -17.04 -12.11
CA ASN A 172 -30.31 -18.26 -12.88
C ASN A 172 -31.77 -18.37 -13.35
N ALA A 173 -32.25 -17.32 -14.02
CA ALA A 173 -33.61 -17.18 -14.56
C ALA A 173 -34.00 -18.33 -15.52
N ARG A 174 -35.27 -18.79 -15.46
CA ARG A 174 -35.77 -19.95 -16.23
C ARG A 174 -36.73 -19.61 -17.37
N ASN A 175 -37.32 -18.42 -17.35
CA ASN A 175 -38.42 -17.97 -18.19
C ASN A 175 -38.10 -16.68 -18.96
N ALA A 176 -36.82 -16.30 -19.08
CA ALA A 176 -36.39 -15.06 -19.72
C ALA A 176 -35.95 -15.22 -21.19
N GLU A 177 -35.85 -16.45 -21.72
CA GLU A 177 -35.32 -16.75 -23.06
C GLU A 177 -35.95 -15.87 -24.16
N ARG A 178 -37.28 -15.82 -24.24
CA ARG A 178 -37.99 -15.02 -25.24
C ARG A 178 -37.70 -13.52 -25.10
N ALA A 179 -37.68 -13.00 -23.87
CA ALA A 179 -37.47 -11.58 -23.62
C ALA A 179 -36.04 -11.14 -23.97
N LEU A 180 -35.06 -12.01 -23.72
CA LEU A 180 -33.68 -11.80 -24.14
C LEU A 180 -33.53 -11.90 -25.66
N ALA A 181 -34.18 -12.87 -26.31
CA ALA A 181 -34.18 -13.00 -27.77
C ALA A 181 -34.80 -11.77 -28.48
N GLU A 182 -35.82 -11.16 -27.89
CA GLU A 182 -36.41 -9.89 -28.37
C GLU A 182 -35.40 -8.72 -28.34
N LEU A 183 -34.37 -8.79 -27.49
CA LEU A 183 -33.26 -7.82 -27.40
C LEU A 183 -32.06 -8.15 -28.29
N GLU A 184 -32.08 -9.23 -29.08
CA GLU A 184 -30.97 -9.55 -29.99
C GLU A 184 -31.01 -8.70 -31.28
N PHE A 185 -32.14 -8.03 -31.57
CA PHE A 185 -32.35 -7.23 -32.79
C PHE A 185 -32.65 -5.71 -32.61
N PRO A 186 -32.33 -5.01 -31.49
CA PRO A 186 -32.50 -3.57 -31.36
C PRO A 186 -31.41 -2.81 -32.13
N SER A 187 -31.62 -1.51 -32.34
CA SER A 187 -30.64 -0.58 -32.92
C SER A 187 -29.35 -0.40 -32.12
N ASP A 188 -29.25 -1.02 -30.93
CA ASP A 188 -28.11 -0.92 -30.02
C ASP A 188 -27.30 -2.24 -30.01
N PRO A 189 -26.09 -2.26 -30.60
CA PRO A 189 -25.26 -3.47 -30.68
C PRO A 189 -24.76 -3.97 -29.32
N TYR A 190 -24.64 -3.07 -28.34
CA TYR A 190 -24.19 -3.40 -26.99
C TYR A 190 -25.28 -4.11 -26.19
N VAL A 191 -26.53 -3.66 -26.29
CA VAL A 191 -27.69 -4.37 -25.70
C VAL A 191 -27.84 -5.77 -26.30
N SER A 192 -27.76 -5.87 -27.63
CA SER A 192 -27.84 -7.15 -28.35
C SER A 192 -26.76 -8.14 -27.90
N TYR A 193 -25.52 -7.67 -27.77
CA TYR A 193 -24.40 -8.50 -27.29
C TYR A 193 -24.67 -9.09 -25.90
N PHE A 194 -25.06 -8.27 -24.92
CA PHE A 194 -25.35 -8.76 -23.56
C PHE A 194 -26.56 -9.68 -23.50
N ALA A 195 -27.58 -9.43 -24.32
CA ALA A 195 -28.75 -10.30 -24.43
C ALA A 195 -28.36 -11.69 -24.97
N GLN A 196 -27.58 -11.77 -26.05
CA GLN A 196 -27.08 -13.03 -26.61
C GLN A 196 -26.23 -13.80 -25.59
N ARG A 197 -25.34 -13.11 -24.88
CA ARG A 197 -24.51 -13.72 -23.84
C ARG A 197 -25.37 -14.27 -22.70
N ALA A 198 -26.37 -13.53 -22.26
CA ALA A 198 -27.33 -13.99 -21.25
C ALA A 198 -28.12 -15.21 -21.73
N CYS A 199 -28.63 -15.20 -22.97
CA CYS A 199 -29.29 -16.34 -23.62
C CYS A 199 -28.39 -17.59 -23.60
N ARG A 200 -27.15 -17.49 -24.08
CA ARG A 200 -26.21 -18.61 -24.13
C ARG A 200 -25.92 -19.19 -22.74
N LYS A 201 -25.78 -18.34 -21.73
CA LYS A 201 -25.44 -18.74 -20.36
C LYS A 201 -26.61 -19.41 -19.62
N LEU A 202 -27.84 -18.91 -19.82
CA LEU A 202 -29.04 -19.45 -19.17
C LEU A 202 -29.66 -20.62 -19.95
N TYR A 203 -29.58 -20.61 -21.29
CA TYR A 203 -30.29 -21.53 -22.18
C TYR A 203 -29.36 -22.17 -23.24
N PRO A 204 -28.31 -22.90 -22.82
CA PRO A 204 -27.29 -23.43 -23.73
C PRO A 204 -27.82 -24.44 -24.77
N THR A 205 -28.99 -25.06 -24.54
CA THR A 205 -29.59 -26.08 -25.42
C THR A 205 -30.71 -25.55 -26.33
N GLY A 206 -31.18 -24.31 -26.13
CA GLY A 206 -32.31 -23.71 -26.86
C GLY A 206 -31.94 -23.06 -28.20
N LEU A 207 -30.66 -22.73 -28.40
CA LEU A 207 -30.15 -22.12 -29.63
C LEU A 207 -30.01 -23.18 -30.74
N LYS A 208 -31.12 -23.46 -31.45
CA LYS A 208 -31.03 -24.09 -32.77
C LYS A 208 -30.18 -23.18 -33.67
N GLN A 209 -29.13 -23.76 -34.24
CA GLN A 209 -28.32 -23.15 -35.31
C GLN A 209 -29.24 -22.73 -36.47
N ASN A 210 -29.76 -21.51 -36.44
CA ASN A 210 -30.23 -20.87 -37.65
C ASN A 210 -28.98 -20.52 -38.46
N GLY A 211 -28.83 -21.15 -39.62
CA GLY A 211 -27.65 -21.09 -40.50
C GLY A 211 -27.39 -19.73 -41.15
N GLY A 212 -27.25 -18.68 -40.35
CA GLY A 212 -26.52 -17.46 -40.69
C GLY A 212 -25.27 -17.44 -39.81
N LYS A 213 -24.10 -17.28 -40.43
CA LYS A 213 -22.75 -17.20 -39.82
C LYS A 213 -22.79 -17.05 -38.29
N SER A 214 -22.34 -18.08 -37.59
CA SER A 214 -21.97 -17.99 -36.18
C SER A 214 -21.01 -16.80 -36.03
N ALA A 215 -21.53 -15.65 -35.62
CA ALA A 215 -20.72 -14.55 -35.17
C ALA A 215 -20.09 -15.04 -33.86
N VAL A 216 -18.88 -15.56 -33.99
CA VAL A 216 -17.92 -15.72 -32.92
C VAL A 216 -17.60 -14.30 -32.45
N VAL A 217 -18.51 -13.70 -31.68
CA VAL A 217 -18.25 -12.46 -30.92
C VAL A 217 -17.58 -12.85 -29.60
N GLU A 218 -16.57 -13.72 -29.68
CA GLU A 218 -15.49 -13.78 -28.69
C GLU A 218 -14.38 -12.79 -29.08
N GLU A 219 -14.37 -12.28 -30.31
CA GLU A 219 -13.51 -11.17 -30.72
C GLU A 219 -14.07 -9.87 -30.11
N ASP A 220 -13.28 -9.29 -29.19
CA ASP A 220 -13.55 -8.04 -28.50
C ASP A 220 -14.06 -6.95 -29.47
N PHE A 221 -15.04 -6.15 -29.03
CA PHE A 221 -15.49 -4.97 -29.78
C PHE A 221 -14.32 -3.98 -29.90
N GLY A 222 -13.53 -4.13 -30.97
CA GLY A 222 -12.40 -3.28 -31.30
C GLY A 222 -12.72 -2.43 -32.52
N PHE A 223 -12.60 -1.12 -32.37
CA PHE A 223 -12.52 -0.19 -33.50
C PHE A 223 -11.19 0.54 -33.38
N SER A 224 -10.45 0.59 -34.47
CA SER A 224 -9.29 1.46 -34.62
C SER A 224 -9.62 2.55 -35.63
N LEU A 225 -9.32 3.79 -35.27
CA LEU A 225 -9.52 4.94 -36.15
C LEU A 225 -8.19 5.70 -36.29
N PRO A 226 -7.85 6.17 -37.51
CA PRO A 226 -6.73 7.08 -37.70
C PRO A 226 -7.01 8.42 -36.99
N LEU A 227 -5.97 9.05 -36.45
CA LEU A 227 -6.08 10.29 -35.66
C LEU A 227 -6.58 11.51 -36.47
N GLU A 228 -6.48 11.46 -37.80
CA GLU A 228 -6.58 12.59 -38.73
C GLU A 228 -7.94 13.35 -38.69
N ASP A 229 -8.98 12.77 -38.10
CA ASP A 229 -10.33 13.39 -38.01
C ASP A 229 -10.66 14.02 -36.64
N VAL A 230 -9.86 13.79 -35.59
CA VAL A 230 -10.30 14.05 -34.19
C VAL A 230 -9.62 15.26 -33.53
N PHE A 231 -8.40 15.65 -33.92
CA PHE A 231 -7.66 16.71 -33.23
C PHE A 231 -6.80 17.59 -34.16
N ASP A 232 -7.14 18.88 -34.23
CA ASP A 232 -6.32 19.91 -34.87
C ASP A 232 -5.35 20.46 -33.81
N ARG A 233 -4.13 19.91 -33.72
CA ARG A 233 -3.13 20.30 -32.70
C ARG A 233 -2.10 21.26 -33.26
N LYS A 234 -1.86 22.35 -32.51
CA LYS A 234 -0.70 23.22 -32.69
C LYS A 234 0.47 22.63 -31.91
N ALA A 235 1.59 22.43 -32.59
CA ALA A 235 2.86 22.07 -31.98
C ALA A 235 3.23 23.07 -30.88
N THR A 236 3.47 22.58 -29.68
CA THR A 236 4.15 23.33 -28.62
C THR A 236 5.62 22.96 -28.68
N GLU A 237 6.46 23.90 -29.08
CA GLU A 237 7.90 23.82 -28.92
C GLU A 237 8.23 23.81 -27.43
N THR A 238 8.80 22.71 -26.94
CA THR A 238 9.36 22.61 -25.59
C THR A 238 10.77 23.19 -25.61
N VAL A 239 10.91 24.38 -25.04
CA VAL A 239 12.21 24.94 -24.64
C VAL A 239 12.54 24.35 -23.27
N LEU A 240 13.56 23.49 -23.19
CA LEU A 240 14.11 22.99 -21.92
C LEU A 240 14.94 24.11 -21.25
N PRO A 241 14.62 24.56 -20.02
CA PRO A 241 15.57 25.26 -19.17
C PRO A 241 16.53 24.24 -18.50
N GLU A 242 17.63 24.75 -17.93
CA GLU A 242 18.68 24.01 -17.21
C GLU A 242 18.17 22.92 -16.26
N ALA A 243 18.96 21.84 -16.10
CA ALA A 243 18.62 20.57 -15.42
C ALA A 243 17.79 20.76 -14.13
N ALA A 244 16.47 20.57 -14.27
CA ALA A 244 15.54 20.50 -13.15
C ALA A 244 15.69 19.15 -12.43
N ASP A 245 15.37 19.13 -11.15
CA ASP A 245 15.16 17.92 -10.35
C ASP A 245 14.36 16.87 -11.16
N PRO A 246 14.88 15.62 -11.33
CA PRO A 246 14.22 14.59 -12.13
C PRO A 246 12.78 14.33 -11.69
N PHE A 247 12.50 14.41 -10.39
CA PHE A 247 11.14 14.23 -9.87
C PHE A 247 10.20 15.37 -10.28
N GLN A 248 10.68 16.61 -10.23
CA GLN A 248 9.90 17.76 -10.69
C GLN A 248 9.64 17.71 -12.20
N ARG A 249 10.61 17.23 -12.99
CA ARG A 249 10.44 17.00 -14.42
C ARG A 249 9.36 15.93 -14.66
N ALA A 250 9.48 14.76 -14.05
CA ALA A 250 8.53 13.66 -14.19
C ALA A 250 7.11 14.08 -13.78
N SER A 251 6.95 14.81 -12.67
CA SER A 251 5.65 15.34 -12.23
C SER A 251 5.06 16.31 -13.26
N THR A 252 5.86 17.21 -13.82
CA THR A 252 5.40 18.14 -14.86
C THR A 252 4.91 17.39 -16.10
N ILE A 253 5.64 16.36 -16.52
CA ILE A 253 5.30 15.51 -17.67
C ILE A 253 4.00 14.73 -17.41
N TRP A 254 3.91 14.03 -16.27
CA TRP A 254 2.70 13.32 -15.85
C TRP A 254 1.46 14.22 -15.90
N ASN A 255 1.58 15.45 -15.40
CA ASN A 255 0.49 16.42 -15.38
C ASN A 255 -0.02 16.80 -16.78
N VAL A 256 0.87 16.89 -17.76
CA VAL A 256 0.52 17.12 -19.16
C VAL A 256 -0.17 15.89 -19.73
N ASP A 257 0.43 14.72 -19.58
CA ASP A 257 -0.05 13.48 -20.19
C ASP A 257 -1.38 13.01 -19.63
N ARG A 258 -1.54 13.03 -18.30
CA ARG A 258 -2.81 12.69 -17.64
C ARG A 258 -3.93 13.61 -18.08
N SER A 259 -3.65 14.92 -18.23
CA SER A 259 -4.64 15.91 -18.66
C SER A 259 -5.07 15.66 -20.10
N GLU A 260 -4.11 15.38 -20.97
CA GLU A 260 -4.33 15.12 -22.38
C GLU A 260 -5.09 13.81 -22.61
N LEU A 261 -4.64 12.72 -22.01
CA LEU A 261 -5.29 11.41 -22.02
C LEU A 261 -6.74 11.51 -21.55
N MET A 262 -6.98 12.17 -20.42
CA MET A 262 -8.34 12.35 -19.91
C MET A 262 -9.19 13.26 -20.81
N GLY A 263 -8.58 14.26 -21.46
CA GLY A 263 -9.23 15.07 -22.49
C GLY A 263 -9.70 14.23 -23.68
N MET A 264 -8.82 13.38 -24.22
CA MET A 264 -9.12 12.47 -25.32
C MET A 264 -10.20 11.45 -24.94
N TRP A 265 -10.05 10.82 -23.77
CA TRP A 265 -11.02 9.89 -23.23
C TRP A 265 -12.41 10.52 -23.08
N ARG A 266 -12.50 11.74 -22.52
CA ARG A 266 -13.77 12.47 -22.39
C ARG A 266 -14.38 12.86 -23.73
N ALA A 267 -13.57 13.26 -24.72
CA ALA A 267 -14.07 13.58 -26.05
C ALA A 267 -14.68 12.36 -26.74
N PHE A 268 -14.01 11.21 -26.64
CA PHE A 268 -14.46 9.96 -27.24
C PHE A 268 -15.67 9.37 -26.50
N TYR A 269 -15.58 9.22 -25.18
CA TYR A 269 -16.64 8.60 -24.40
C TYR A 269 -17.78 9.55 -24.07
N GLY A 270 -17.54 10.85 -23.85
CA GLY A 270 -18.62 11.82 -23.59
C GLY A 270 -19.65 11.93 -24.72
N THR A 271 -19.32 11.45 -25.92
CA THR A 271 -20.24 11.38 -27.07
C THR A 271 -20.94 10.02 -27.23
N VAL A 272 -20.42 8.94 -26.62
CA VAL A 272 -20.90 7.55 -26.81
C VAL A 272 -21.41 6.89 -25.52
N PHE A 273 -20.82 7.20 -24.35
CA PHE A 273 -21.13 6.62 -23.04
C PHE A 273 -20.93 7.63 -21.89
N GLU A 274 -21.92 7.81 -21.02
CA GLU A 274 -21.74 8.59 -19.78
C GLU A 274 -20.70 7.95 -18.86
N CYS A 275 -19.73 8.76 -18.41
CA CYS A 275 -18.66 8.39 -17.52
C CYS A 275 -19.21 7.98 -16.14
N SER A 276 -18.82 6.79 -15.66
CA SER A 276 -18.80 6.48 -14.23
C SER A 276 -17.37 6.10 -13.84
N LEU A 277 -16.52 7.10 -13.59
CA LEU A 277 -15.21 6.85 -12.97
C LEU A 277 -15.41 6.10 -11.64
N PRO A 278 -14.45 5.26 -11.20
CA PRO A 278 -14.55 4.50 -9.95
C PRO A 278 -14.54 5.33 -8.66
N ARG A 279 -14.78 6.65 -8.72
CA ARG A 279 -14.70 7.62 -7.61
C ARG A 279 -15.47 7.24 -6.34
N TYR A 280 -16.37 6.26 -6.40
CA TYR A 280 -17.37 6.00 -5.36
C TYR A 280 -17.30 4.64 -4.66
N TYR A 281 -16.37 3.74 -5.02
CA TYR A 281 -16.48 2.33 -4.58
C TYR A 281 -15.37 1.80 -3.69
N LEU A 282 -14.35 2.61 -3.38
CA LEU A 282 -13.23 2.24 -2.50
C LEU A 282 -13.51 2.43 -1.00
N VAL A 283 -14.66 2.97 -0.63
CA VAL A 283 -14.93 3.36 0.76
C VAL A 283 -15.73 2.29 1.48
N LEU A 284 -15.05 1.20 1.85
CA LEU A 284 -15.37 0.53 3.10
C LEU A 284 -14.45 1.10 4.17
N PRO A 285 -15.03 1.72 5.18
CA PRO A 285 -14.28 2.16 6.32
C PRO A 285 -13.59 1.05 7.09
N ASP A 286 -12.33 1.28 7.45
CA ASP A 286 -11.56 0.42 8.32
C ASP A 286 -10.78 1.32 9.30
N ARG A 287 -10.81 0.96 10.59
CA ARG A 287 -10.09 1.67 11.66
C ARG A 287 -8.59 1.73 11.38
N ASP A 288 -8.07 0.73 10.66
CA ASP A 288 -6.64 0.54 10.52
C ASP A 288 -6.04 1.19 9.26
N ARG A 289 -6.87 1.86 8.44
CA ARG A 289 -6.40 2.59 7.26
C ARG A 289 -5.62 3.85 7.63
N LEU A 290 -4.44 4.00 7.03
CA LEU A 290 -3.62 5.20 7.16
C LEU A 290 -4.19 6.38 6.35
N PRO A 291 -4.10 7.64 6.84
CA PRO A 291 -4.53 8.81 6.08
C PRO A 291 -3.83 8.95 4.71
N ILE A 292 -2.53 8.64 4.63
CA ILE A 292 -1.78 8.68 3.36
C ILE A 292 -2.30 7.64 2.35
N VAL A 293 -2.69 6.45 2.83
CA VAL A 293 -3.30 5.41 1.98
C VAL A 293 -4.69 5.86 1.51
N GLU A 294 -5.48 6.46 2.39
CA GLU A 294 -6.79 7.02 2.03
C GLU A 294 -6.67 8.13 0.97
N ASP A 295 -5.66 8.99 1.12
CA ASP A 295 -5.39 10.07 0.18
C ASP A 295 -5.01 9.53 -1.21
N TRP A 296 -4.15 8.53 -1.32
CA TRP A 296 -3.80 7.90 -2.61
C TRP A 296 -4.98 7.14 -3.24
N LEU A 297 -5.79 6.45 -2.42
CA LEU A 297 -6.97 5.73 -2.91
C LEU A 297 -8.12 6.66 -3.33
N GLY A 298 -8.12 7.92 -2.87
CA GLY A 298 -9.16 8.90 -3.18
C GLY A 298 -9.14 9.35 -4.65
N ASP A 299 -7.95 9.53 -5.22
CA ASP A 299 -7.76 9.82 -6.64
C ASP A 299 -6.52 9.07 -7.18
N PRO A 300 -6.71 7.90 -7.82
CA PRO A 300 -5.61 7.10 -8.36
C PRO A 300 -4.68 7.87 -9.30
N LEU A 301 -5.20 8.85 -10.06
CA LEU A 301 -4.41 9.59 -11.04
C LEU A 301 -3.45 10.62 -10.41
N GLU A 302 -3.62 10.93 -9.13
CA GLU A 302 -2.67 11.76 -8.38
C GLU A 302 -1.52 10.94 -7.77
N ALA A 303 -1.56 9.60 -7.85
CA ALA A 303 -0.55 8.76 -7.21
C ALA A 303 0.89 9.02 -7.70
N PRO A 304 1.17 9.25 -9.00
CA PRO A 304 2.53 9.59 -9.44
C PRO A 304 3.07 10.86 -8.78
N ASP A 305 2.29 11.95 -8.74
CA ASP A 305 2.71 13.20 -8.09
C ASP A 305 2.99 13.00 -6.59
N LYS A 306 2.18 12.19 -5.91
CA LYS A 306 2.37 11.88 -4.48
C LYS A 306 3.58 11.00 -4.22
N ALA A 307 3.87 10.06 -5.11
CA ALA A 307 5.05 9.21 -5.03
C ALA A 307 6.31 10.05 -5.20
N LEU A 308 6.34 10.90 -6.24
CA LEU A 308 7.46 11.81 -6.51
C LEU A 308 7.67 12.82 -5.37
N GLU A 309 6.60 13.37 -4.77
CA GLU A 309 6.72 14.23 -3.59
C GLU A 309 7.33 13.48 -2.39
N LEU A 310 6.95 12.21 -2.19
CA LEU A 310 7.49 11.38 -1.11
C LEU A 310 8.97 11.03 -1.35
N CYS A 311 9.33 10.65 -2.58
CA CYS A 311 10.70 10.36 -2.98
C CYS A 311 11.59 11.61 -2.86
N GLY A 312 11.12 12.76 -3.32
CA GLY A 312 11.82 14.04 -3.17
C GLY A 312 12.08 14.39 -1.70
N LYS A 313 11.10 14.17 -0.80
CA LYS A 313 11.31 14.37 0.65
C LYS A 313 12.35 13.43 1.24
N PHE A 314 12.38 12.16 0.80
CA PHE A 314 13.39 11.21 1.25
C PHE A 314 14.77 11.55 0.69
N SER A 315 14.86 11.87 -0.60
CA SER A 315 16.09 12.35 -1.23
C SER A 315 16.64 13.60 -0.52
N ASP A 316 15.79 14.60 -0.26
CA ASP A 316 16.16 15.79 0.52
C ASP A 316 16.60 15.46 1.95
N PHE A 317 15.97 14.45 2.56
CA PHE A 317 16.29 14.03 3.92
C PHE A 317 17.67 13.41 4.00
N PHE A 318 18.09 12.62 3.00
CA PHE A 318 19.39 11.94 2.91
C PHE A 318 20.44 12.66 2.06
N SER A 319 20.10 13.78 1.41
CA SER A 319 20.98 14.47 0.47
C SER A 319 22.29 14.93 1.12
N PRO A 320 23.46 14.63 0.53
CA PRO A 320 24.77 15.04 1.04
C PRO A 320 25.12 16.53 0.78
N ALA A 321 24.18 17.38 0.37
CA ALA A 321 24.45 18.76 -0.04
C ALA A 321 25.29 19.57 1.00
N ALA A 322 26.52 19.88 0.59
CA ALA A 322 27.65 20.42 1.36
C ALA A 322 27.41 21.70 2.19
N SER A 323 26.23 22.32 2.12
CA SER A 323 25.89 23.47 2.98
C SER A 323 25.44 23.07 4.40
N ARG A 324 25.16 21.78 4.64
CA ARG A 324 24.70 21.25 5.93
C ARG A 324 25.17 19.80 6.12
N GLY A 325 26.43 19.58 6.49
CA GLY A 325 27.02 18.23 6.67
C GLY A 325 26.37 17.35 7.75
N ALA A 326 25.09 17.01 7.59
CA ALA A 326 24.27 16.15 8.42
C ALA A 326 23.25 15.45 7.51
N VAL A 327 23.23 14.11 7.56
CA VAL A 327 22.45 13.20 6.71
C VAL A 327 20.95 13.14 7.10
N PHE A 328 20.51 13.94 8.08
CA PHE A 328 19.13 13.89 8.60
C PHE A 328 18.60 15.29 8.92
N SER A 329 17.30 15.51 8.71
CA SER A 329 16.59 16.73 9.13
C SER A 329 15.71 16.51 10.37
N GLY A 330 15.42 17.58 11.13
CA GLY A 330 14.65 17.53 12.38
C GLY A 330 13.12 17.45 12.22
N GLU A 331 12.61 16.96 11.08
CA GLU A 331 11.17 16.85 10.81
C GLU A 331 10.66 15.40 10.86
N PHE A 332 11.53 14.42 11.13
CA PHE A 332 11.22 13.00 11.06
C PHE A 332 10.03 12.61 11.94
N ALA A 333 9.98 13.01 13.22
CA ALA A 333 8.89 12.56 14.07
C ALA A 333 7.54 13.18 13.68
N ARG A 334 7.52 14.38 13.07
CA ARG A 334 6.29 14.96 12.55
C ARG A 334 5.81 14.19 11.32
N PHE A 335 6.75 13.83 10.44
CA PHE A 335 6.50 12.99 9.28
C PHE A 335 6.01 11.58 9.70
N ALA A 336 6.76 10.89 10.56
CA ALA A 336 6.43 9.60 11.14
C ALA A 336 5.02 9.57 11.74
N ARG A 337 4.67 10.56 12.55
CA ARG A 337 3.31 10.69 13.11
C ARG A 337 2.25 10.91 12.04
N ALA A 338 2.53 11.70 11.00
CA ALA A 338 1.57 11.95 9.93
C ALA A 338 1.25 10.69 9.11
N ILE A 339 2.20 9.74 9.01
CA ILE A 339 2.09 8.58 8.11
C ILE A 339 1.82 7.24 8.82
N THR A 340 1.92 7.13 10.14
CA THR A 340 1.72 5.86 10.87
C THR A 340 0.58 5.87 11.89
N PHE A 341 0.34 6.97 12.61
CA PHE A 341 -0.68 7.03 13.68
C PHE A 341 -1.53 8.31 13.62
N PRO A 342 -2.86 8.23 13.43
CA PRO A 342 -3.70 9.40 13.61
C PRO A 342 -3.57 9.90 15.06
N ARG A 343 -3.39 11.22 15.24
CA ARG A 343 -3.26 11.85 16.56
C ARG A 343 -4.29 11.29 17.54
N SER A 344 -3.82 10.76 18.67
CA SER A 344 -4.71 10.39 19.77
C SER A 344 -5.47 11.64 20.24
N LYS A 345 -6.74 11.48 20.64
CA LYS A 345 -7.52 12.57 21.25
C LYS A 345 -7.04 12.78 22.69
N GLY A 346 -5.79 13.19 22.88
CA GLY A 346 -5.25 13.69 24.13
C GLY A 346 -5.16 15.21 24.07
N SER A 347 -5.74 15.92 25.05
CA SER A 347 -5.40 17.32 25.25
C SER A 347 -3.89 17.44 25.43
N ARG A 348 -3.27 18.47 24.83
CA ARG A 348 -1.92 18.92 25.20
C ARG A 348 -1.83 19.04 26.73
N THR A 349 -1.38 17.99 27.40
CA THR A 349 -0.49 18.17 28.52
C THR A 349 0.81 18.56 27.86
N GLU A 350 1.12 19.86 27.87
CA GLU A 350 2.51 20.27 27.80
C GLU A 350 3.24 19.42 28.83
N PHE A 351 3.95 18.39 28.37
CA PHE A 351 4.92 17.74 29.23
C PHE A 351 5.84 18.85 29.71
N PRO A 352 6.14 18.91 31.02
CA PRO A 352 6.98 19.96 31.53
C PRO A 352 8.26 19.96 30.69
N SER A 353 8.53 21.07 29.99
CA SER A 353 9.86 21.36 29.46
C SER A 353 10.75 21.56 30.69
N HIS A 354 11.10 20.47 31.35
CA HIS A 354 11.78 20.47 32.62
C HIS A 354 13.18 19.92 32.48
N TYR A 355 13.86 20.18 31.37
CA TYR A 355 15.31 20.23 31.43
C TYR A 355 15.89 21.47 30.77
N PRO A 356 16.78 22.17 31.48
CA PRO A 356 17.23 23.50 31.10
C PRO A 356 18.16 23.40 29.88
N SER A 357 18.41 24.55 29.27
CA SER A 357 19.54 24.90 28.41
C SER A 357 20.93 24.63 29.03
N ARG A 358 21.14 23.47 29.66
CA ARG A 358 22.44 22.99 30.12
C ARG A 358 23.22 22.49 28.91
N ARG A 359 24.53 22.78 28.92
CA ARG A 359 25.54 22.15 28.06
C ARG A 359 25.27 20.63 28.03
N ALA A 360 25.26 20.02 26.84
CA ALA A 360 25.05 18.58 26.68
C ALA A 360 25.97 17.81 27.64
N PRO A 361 25.48 16.75 28.32
CA PRO A 361 26.29 16.00 29.26
C PRO A 361 27.46 15.36 28.52
N MET A 362 28.64 15.40 29.12
CA MET A 362 29.79 14.67 28.57
C MET A 362 29.55 13.17 28.77
N LEU A 363 29.95 12.34 27.81
CA LEU A 363 29.77 10.89 27.90
C LEU A 363 30.28 10.27 29.23
N PRO A 364 31.48 10.58 29.75
CA PRO A 364 31.97 10.05 31.03
C PRO A 364 31.10 10.43 32.24
N ASP A 365 30.56 11.65 32.25
CA ASP A 365 29.72 12.14 33.35
C ASP A 365 28.40 11.37 33.39
N LEU A 366 27.76 11.21 32.23
CA LEU A 366 26.50 10.48 32.10
C LEU A 366 26.67 8.99 32.48
N LEU A 367 27.72 8.34 31.99
CA LEU A 367 28.02 6.94 32.33
C LEU A 367 28.23 6.73 33.82
N SER A 368 28.88 7.67 34.51
CA SER A 368 29.06 7.62 35.97
C SER A 368 27.73 7.55 36.72
N GLU A 369 26.68 8.15 36.16
CA GLU A 369 25.34 8.18 36.74
C GLU A 369 24.54 6.91 36.43
N VAL A 370 24.62 6.39 35.20
CA VAL A 370 23.70 5.36 34.71
C VAL A 370 24.24 3.92 34.76
N MET A 371 25.55 3.73 34.93
CA MET A 371 26.12 2.37 35.06
C MET A 371 25.51 1.58 36.23
N ASP A 372 25.44 0.26 36.08
CA ASP A 372 24.84 -0.65 37.07
C ASP A 372 25.47 -0.55 38.47
N SER A 373 24.67 -0.80 39.50
CA SER A 373 25.12 -0.73 40.91
C SER A 373 26.23 -1.73 41.26
N SER A 374 26.27 -2.88 40.58
CA SER A 374 27.35 -3.88 40.63
C SER A 374 28.62 -3.40 39.89
N GLU A 375 28.49 -2.49 38.93
CA GLU A 375 29.60 -1.84 38.24
C GLU A 375 30.14 -0.61 38.97
N LYS A 376 29.35 0.04 39.83
CA LYS A 376 29.74 1.23 40.63
C LYS A 376 30.72 0.97 41.79
N ASN A 377 30.95 -0.29 42.21
CA ASN A 377 31.55 -0.61 43.53
C ASN A 377 33.00 -1.16 43.57
N VAL A 378 33.89 -0.88 42.58
CA VAL A 378 35.30 -1.36 42.61
C VAL A 378 36.33 -0.30 42.18
N SER A 379 37.45 -0.21 42.89
CA SER A 379 38.53 0.79 42.71
C SER A 379 39.19 0.80 41.32
N SER A 380 39.13 -0.27 40.53
CA SER A 380 39.67 -0.35 39.17
C SER A 380 38.80 0.34 38.10
N LYS A 381 37.59 0.79 38.45
CA LYS A 381 36.55 1.24 37.50
C LYS A 381 36.37 2.76 37.44
N SER A 382 36.72 3.47 38.53
CA SER A 382 37.03 4.91 38.47
C SER A 382 38.11 5.20 37.43
N ASP A 383 39.01 4.24 37.20
CA ASP A 383 40.10 4.38 36.22
C ASP A 383 39.63 4.20 34.77
N SER A 384 38.56 3.41 34.52
CA SER A 384 37.96 3.27 33.18
C SER A 384 37.24 4.54 32.72
N ILE A 385 36.46 5.18 33.60
CA ILE A 385 35.84 6.48 33.29
C ILE A 385 36.90 7.59 33.19
N LYS A 386 37.95 7.57 34.04
CA LYS A 386 39.09 8.48 33.89
C LYS A 386 39.83 8.28 32.57
N GLU A 387 39.99 7.03 32.14
CA GLU A 387 40.60 6.72 30.85
C GLU A 387 39.76 7.31 29.71
N LEU A 388 38.44 7.06 29.71
CA LEU A 388 37.52 7.64 28.73
C LEU A 388 37.61 9.18 28.69
N ASN A 389 37.56 9.83 29.85
CA ASN A 389 37.66 11.29 29.99
C ASN A 389 39.03 11.85 29.53
N ARG A 390 40.08 11.05 29.62
CA ARG A 390 41.43 11.42 29.17
C ARG A 390 41.60 11.24 27.65
N LEU A 391 40.99 10.21 27.08
CA LEU A 391 41.16 9.82 25.68
C LEU A 391 40.22 10.54 24.72
N LEU A 392 38.95 10.72 25.11
CA LEU A 392 37.95 11.30 24.22
C LEU A 392 38.15 12.82 24.11
N PRO A 393 38.30 13.37 22.88
CA PRO A 393 38.27 14.81 22.67
C PRO A 393 36.94 15.41 23.13
N GLU A 394 36.97 16.66 23.60
CA GLU A 394 35.79 17.32 24.20
C GLU A 394 34.57 17.31 23.26
N SER A 395 34.77 17.58 21.96
CA SER A 395 33.68 17.59 20.99
C SER A 395 33.05 16.21 20.77
N LEU A 396 33.88 15.17 20.70
CA LEU A 396 33.42 13.79 20.52
C LEU A 396 32.68 13.31 21.76
N SER A 397 33.23 13.60 22.94
CA SER A 397 32.63 13.26 24.23
C SER A 397 31.27 13.96 24.44
N ALA A 398 31.14 15.22 24.02
CA ALA A 398 29.88 15.95 24.10
C ALA A 398 28.81 15.39 23.16
N CYS A 399 29.17 15.07 21.91
CA CYS A 399 28.23 14.49 20.93
C CYS A 399 27.78 13.09 21.35
N LEU A 400 28.70 12.21 21.73
CA LEU A 400 28.35 10.86 22.20
C LEU A 400 27.54 10.89 23.51
N GLY A 401 27.79 11.87 24.38
CA GLY A 401 27.00 12.07 25.60
C GLY A 401 25.58 12.55 25.31
N ASP A 402 25.39 13.48 24.36
CA ASP A 402 24.07 13.89 23.87
C ASP A 402 23.32 12.72 23.22
N LEU A 403 24.01 11.94 22.38
CA LEU A 403 23.45 10.77 21.72
C LEU A 403 22.99 9.72 22.73
N LEU A 404 23.84 9.33 23.68
CA LEU A 404 23.47 8.40 24.75
C LEU A 404 22.30 8.94 25.58
N ALA A 405 22.28 10.23 25.90
CA ALA A 405 21.16 10.83 26.61
C ALA A 405 19.84 10.73 25.82
N SER A 406 19.87 10.88 24.49
CA SER A 406 18.71 10.64 23.63
C SER A 406 18.27 9.18 23.60
N VAL A 407 19.22 8.25 23.52
CA VAL A 407 18.93 6.79 23.57
C VAL A 407 18.21 6.43 24.87
N LEU A 408 18.71 6.92 26.01
CA LEU A 408 18.11 6.65 27.33
C LEU A 408 16.69 7.24 27.44
N ARG A 409 16.48 8.46 26.94
CA ARG A 409 15.14 9.07 26.90
C ARG A 409 14.15 8.25 26.07
N LEU A 410 14.58 7.72 24.93
CA LEU A 410 13.73 6.91 24.08
C LEU A 410 13.41 5.54 24.72
N GLN A 411 14.37 4.94 25.43
CA GLN A 411 14.13 3.74 26.25
C GLN A 411 13.05 4.00 27.30
N GLU A 412 13.19 5.09 28.07
CA GLU A 412 12.21 5.48 29.10
C GLU A 412 10.83 5.75 28.50
N ALA A 413 10.75 6.40 27.33
CA ALA A 413 9.51 6.66 26.63
C ALA A 413 8.81 5.35 26.23
N TRP A 414 9.53 4.41 25.63
CA TRP A 414 9.00 3.08 25.30
C TRP A 414 8.53 2.33 26.55
N GLN A 415 9.32 2.34 27.63
CA GLN A 415 8.93 1.70 28.90
C GLN A 415 7.63 2.30 29.44
N SER A 416 7.55 3.64 29.49
CA SER A 416 6.37 4.36 29.95
C SER A 416 5.12 4.06 29.12
N THR A 417 5.26 3.95 27.79
CA THR A 417 4.13 3.61 26.91
C THR A 417 3.63 2.18 27.19
N LEU A 418 4.55 1.22 27.34
CA LEU A 418 4.19 -0.17 27.59
C LEU A 418 3.68 -0.41 29.03
N ASP A 419 4.05 0.44 29.99
CA ASP A 419 3.57 0.38 31.37
C ASP A 419 2.06 0.65 31.52
N GLY A 420 1.42 1.23 30.49
CA GLY A 420 -0.03 1.30 30.41
C GLY A 420 -0.73 -0.07 30.25
N LEU A 421 -0.01 -1.09 29.79
CA LEU A 421 -0.54 -2.45 29.59
C LEU A 421 -0.31 -3.33 30.82
N SER A 422 -1.21 -4.29 31.04
CA SER A 422 -0.99 -5.34 32.02
C SER A 422 0.24 -6.18 31.66
N GLU A 423 0.93 -6.76 32.64
CA GLU A 423 2.09 -7.63 32.38
C GLU A 423 1.77 -8.77 31.40
N ALA A 424 0.57 -9.37 31.54
CA ALA A 424 0.10 -10.42 30.65
C ALA A 424 -0.10 -9.92 29.21
N ASP A 425 -0.66 -8.72 29.02
CA ASP A 425 -0.86 -8.14 27.70
C ASP A 425 0.46 -7.72 27.06
N ARG A 426 1.43 -7.22 27.84
CA ARG A 426 2.79 -6.93 27.35
C ARG A 426 3.47 -8.18 26.82
N ILE A 427 3.45 -9.27 27.58
CA ILE A 427 4.03 -10.57 27.17
C ILE A 427 3.33 -11.07 25.89
N ARG A 428 2.00 -10.97 25.83
CA ARG A 428 1.21 -11.41 24.69
C ARG A 428 1.50 -10.57 23.44
N LEU A 429 1.58 -9.24 23.58
CA LEU A 429 1.90 -8.32 22.48
C LEU A 429 3.30 -8.60 21.94
N ARG A 430 4.28 -8.73 22.83
CA ARG A 430 5.66 -9.05 22.46
C ARG A 430 5.75 -10.36 21.68
N ARG A 431 5.11 -11.41 22.19
CA ARG A 431 5.07 -12.70 21.50
C ARG A 431 4.40 -12.58 20.13
N ALA A 432 3.29 -11.86 20.02
CA ALA A 432 2.63 -11.67 18.73
C ALA A 432 3.52 -10.92 17.72
N CYS A 433 4.27 -9.90 18.15
CA CYS A 433 5.19 -9.18 17.28
C CYS A 433 6.38 -10.07 16.85
N LEU A 434 6.89 -10.91 17.75
CA LEU A 434 7.93 -11.90 17.42
C LEU A 434 7.43 -13.01 16.50
N ASP A 435 6.19 -13.49 16.69
CA ASP A 435 5.58 -14.48 15.81
C ASP A 435 5.34 -13.88 14.41
N TRP A 436 5.01 -12.58 14.33
CA TRP A 436 4.88 -11.82 13.08
C TRP A 436 6.22 -11.69 12.34
N ALA A 437 7.30 -11.41 13.09
CA ALA A 437 8.67 -11.43 12.58
C ALA A 437 9.09 -12.81 12.01
N GLY A 438 8.44 -13.88 12.46
CA GLY A 438 8.70 -15.26 12.03
C GLY A 438 7.78 -15.75 10.91
N THR A 439 8.05 -16.96 10.41
CA THR A 439 7.22 -17.61 9.38
C THR A 439 5.82 -18.03 9.85
N GLN A 440 5.46 -17.80 11.13
CA GLN A 440 4.19 -18.24 11.69
C GLN A 440 3.08 -17.25 11.35
N LYS A 441 2.10 -17.73 10.59
CA LYS A 441 0.95 -16.92 10.21
C LYS A 441 0.05 -16.68 11.42
N LEU A 442 -0.02 -15.44 11.89
CA LEU A 442 -0.99 -15.03 12.90
C LEU A 442 -2.43 -15.21 12.37
N SER A 443 -3.34 -15.60 13.26
CA SER A 443 -4.78 -15.66 12.94
C SER A 443 -5.37 -14.26 12.81
N GLY A 444 -6.45 -14.09 12.07
CA GLY A 444 -7.15 -12.79 11.96
C GLY A 444 -7.60 -12.25 13.32
N SER A 445 -8.11 -13.12 14.19
CA SER A 445 -8.46 -12.74 15.58
C SER A 445 -7.26 -12.24 16.40
N SER A 446 -6.07 -12.83 16.21
CA SER A 446 -4.83 -12.40 16.87
C SER A 446 -4.38 -11.04 16.34
N LEU A 447 -4.36 -10.87 15.03
CA LEU A 447 -4.00 -9.60 14.37
C LEU A 447 -4.93 -8.47 14.77
N ASN A 448 -6.24 -8.72 14.81
CA ASN A 448 -7.22 -7.73 15.25
C ASN A 448 -7.00 -7.33 16.72
N TRP A 449 -6.68 -8.28 17.60
CA TRP A 449 -6.30 -7.99 18.98
C TRP A 449 -5.04 -7.14 19.05
N VAL A 450 -3.96 -7.50 18.33
CA VAL A 450 -2.72 -6.70 18.25
C VAL A 450 -3.04 -5.28 17.78
N SER A 451 -3.82 -5.16 16.70
CA SER A 451 -4.22 -3.88 16.14
C SER A 451 -5.00 -3.01 17.15
N LYS A 452 -5.93 -3.60 17.90
CA LYS A 452 -6.64 -2.93 19.02
C LYS A 452 -5.68 -2.46 20.09
N THR A 453 -4.82 -3.35 20.57
CA THR A 453 -3.87 -3.05 21.63
C THR A 453 -2.91 -1.94 21.23
N ILE A 454 -2.35 -1.99 20.01
CA ILE A 454 -1.45 -0.94 19.50
C ILE A 454 -2.17 0.40 19.34
N ALA A 455 -3.42 0.39 18.87
CA ALA A 455 -4.21 1.61 18.71
C ALA A 455 -4.50 2.34 20.04
N ASP A 456 -4.48 1.61 21.17
CA ASP A 456 -4.69 2.16 22.51
C ASP A 456 -3.39 2.66 23.17
N LEU A 457 -2.21 2.43 22.56
CA LEU A 457 -0.93 2.92 23.07
C LEU A 457 -0.76 4.43 22.81
N ASP A 458 -0.27 5.16 23.81
CA ASP A 458 0.19 6.54 23.64
C ASP A 458 1.66 6.56 23.21
N LEU A 459 1.88 6.79 21.91
CA LEU A 459 3.22 6.83 21.29
C LEU A 459 3.76 8.25 21.12
N ASP A 460 3.04 9.31 21.51
CA ASP A 460 3.48 10.69 21.24
C ASP A 460 4.84 11.01 21.88
N GLY A 461 5.07 10.51 23.10
CA GLY A 461 6.34 10.63 23.80
C GLY A 461 7.48 9.83 23.15
N VAL A 462 7.17 8.66 22.58
CA VAL A 462 8.13 7.84 21.82
C VAL A 462 8.58 8.60 20.58
N TRP A 463 7.64 9.12 19.79
CA TRP A 463 7.97 9.87 18.57
C TRP A 463 8.76 11.15 18.87
N GLU A 464 8.43 11.88 19.93
CA GLU A 464 9.21 13.07 20.30
C GLU A 464 10.64 12.70 20.75
N ALA A 465 10.80 11.63 21.53
CA ALA A 465 12.13 11.16 21.93
C ALA A 465 12.96 10.66 20.74
N GLU A 466 12.31 10.04 19.76
CA GLU A 466 12.95 9.58 18.52
C GLU A 466 13.41 10.73 17.62
N ASP A 467 12.62 11.80 17.49
CA ASP A 467 13.04 13.04 16.82
C ASP A 467 14.37 13.55 17.39
N ARG A 468 14.46 13.57 18.73
CA ARG A 468 15.66 14.01 19.45
C ARG A 468 16.84 13.07 19.26
N LEU A 469 16.57 11.76 19.12
CA LEU A 469 17.61 10.78 18.82
C LEU A 469 18.19 11.03 17.43
N LEU A 470 17.34 11.17 16.41
CA LEU A 470 17.78 11.43 15.04
C LEU A 470 18.47 12.80 14.91
N GLU A 471 17.99 13.84 15.58
CA GLU A 471 18.68 15.13 15.67
C GLU A 471 20.08 15.02 16.32
N ALA A 472 20.20 14.24 17.40
CA ALA A 472 21.48 14.00 18.08
C ALA A 472 22.42 13.17 17.21
N LEU A 473 21.88 12.18 16.50
CA LEU A 473 22.61 11.34 15.56
C LEU A 473 23.16 12.18 14.40
N ALA A 474 22.34 13.04 13.80
CA ALA A 474 22.74 13.94 12.72
C ALA A 474 23.87 14.90 13.13
N ARG A 475 23.80 15.44 14.36
CA ARG A 475 24.90 16.25 14.92
C ARG A 475 26.15 15.42 15.17
N THR A 476 25.98 14.17 15.61
CA THR A 476 27.07 13.26 15.96
C THR A 476 27.79 12.76 14.72
N SER A 477 27.08 12.40 13.64
CA SER A 477 27.68 11.95 12.38
C SER A 477 28.58 13.03 11.75
N GLY A 478 28.15 14.29 11.76
CA GLY A 478 28.98 15.43 11.31
C GLY A 478 30.27 15.65 12.13
N VAL A 479 30.39 15.03 13.32
CA VAL A 479 31.61 15.02 14.12
C VAL A 479 32.40 13.72 13.93
N LEU A 480 31.71 12.58 13.91
CA LEU A 480 32.30 11.24 13.85
C LEU A 480 33.14 11.00 12.60
N GLY A 481 32.77 11.57 11.43
CA GLY A 481 33.57 11.41 10.21
C GLY A 481 35.04 11.86 10.34
N ARG A 482 35.38 12.74 11.30
CA ARG A 482 36.77 13.14 11.59
C ARG A 482 37.57 12.11 12.41
N TYR A 483 36.88 11.11 12.92
CA TYR A 483 37.39 10.04 13.77
C TYR A 483 37.29 8.67 13.09
N ARG A 484 37.04 8.63 11.79
CA ARG A 484 37.24 7.43 10.98
C ARG A 484 38.69 6.95 11.13
N GLU A 485 38.88 5.65 11.27
CA GLU A 485 40.15 4.98 11.55
C GLU A 485 40.86 5.49 12.83
N TRP A 486 40.14 6.08 13.79
CA TRP A 486 40.75 6.75 14.95
C TRP A 486 41.46 5.77 15.90
N THR A 487 42.74 6.03 16.12
CA THR A 487 43.57 5.26 17.07
C THR A 487 43.87 6.08 18.34
N PRO A 488 43.13 5.91 19.45
CA PRO A 488 43.37 6.66 20.68
C PRO A 488 44.76 6.39 21.25
N GLU A 489 45.59 7.45 21.27
CA GLU A 489 47.01 7.38 21.68
C GLU A 489 47.84 6.35 20.92
N GLY A 490 47.47 6.07 19.67
CA GLY A 490 48.15 5.08 18.84
C GLY A 490 47.89 3.63 19.27
N ARG A 491 46.79 3.37 20.01
CA ARG A 491 46.32 2.02 20.36
C ARG A 491 45.18 1.62 19.41
N PRO A 492 45.48 0.92 18.30
CA PRO A 492 44.44 0.50 17.37
C PRO A 492 43.54 -0.61 17.94
N ASP A 493 44.05 -1.42 18.87
CA ASP A 493 43.34 -2.49 19.58
C ASP A 493 42.55 -2.00 20.81
N TRP A 494 42.33 -0.69 20.91
CA TRP A 494 41.63 -0.10 22.04
C TRP A 494 40.15 -0.47 22.00
N VAL A 495 39.64 -0.95 23.14
CA VAL A 495 38.22 -1.22 23.33
C VAL A 495 37.79 -0.66 24.68
N TRP A 496 36.70 0.08 24.69
CA TRP A 496 36.04 0.55 25.90
C TRP A 496 34.61 0.04 25.95
N LYS A 497 34.18 -0.51 27.10
CA LYS A 497 32.84 -1.09 27.27
C LYS A 497 32.34 -0.91 28.71
N ALA A 498 31.05 -0.62 28.87
CA ALA A 498 30.34 -0.58 30.15
C ALA A 498 28.90 -1.12 30.01
N ASN A 499 28.36 -1.74 31.06
CA ASN A 499 26.95 -2.12 31.08
C ASN A 499 26.10 -1.06 31.79
N THR A 500 24.91 -0.86 31.27
CA THR A 500 23.88 -0.03 31.87
C THR A 500 22.62 -0.87 32.03
N PRO A 501 21.67 -0.44 32.89
CA PRO A 501 20.33 -1.06 32.96
C PRO A 501 19.59 -1.12 31.62
N TYR A 502 20.04 -0.34 30.63
CA TYR A 502 19.41 -0.19 29.32
C TYR A 502 20.21 -0.86 28.20
N GLY A 503 21.26 -1.63 28.52
CA GLY A 503 22.14 -2.29 27.55
C GLY A 503 23.61 -1.84 27.63
N THR A 504 24.48 -2.54 26.92
CA THR A 504 25.91 -2.18 26.83
C THR A 504 26.12 -0.86 26.07
N VAL A 505 27.05 -0.03 26.55
CA VAL A 505 27.69 1.04 25.76
C VAL A 505 29.13 0.61 25.44
N ALA A 506 29.54 0.69 24.17
CA ALA A 506 30.90 0.30 23.77
C ALA A 506 31.49 1.20 22.66
N LEU A 507 32.81 1.37 22.71
CA LEU A 507 33.63 2.07 21.71
C LEU A 507 34.78 1.15 21.30
N TYR A 508 34.95 0.92 20.00
CA TYR A 508 35.98 0.06 19.41
C TYR A 508 36.96 0.87 18.58
N GLY A 509 38.23 0.44 18.56
CA GLY A 509 39.35 1.15 17.94
C GLY A 509 39.36 1.06 16.41
N ASN A 510 40.54 0.81 15.83
CA ASN A 510 40.72 0.70 14.37
C ASN A 510 41.41 -0.63 14.01
N ARG A 511 40.87 -1.73 14.49
CA ARG A 511 41.45 -3.09 14.34
C ARG A 511 40.28 -4.02 14.19
N ASP A 512 40.48 -5.12 13.46
CA ASP A 512 39.46 -6.16 13.37
C ASP A 512 39.06 -6.70 14.76
N HIS A 513 37.77 -6.58 15.07
CA HIS A 513 37.11 -7.05 16.26
C HIS A 513 36.04 -8.09 15.93
N ARG A 514 35.60 -8.78 16.98
CA ARG A 514 34.46 -9.69 16.91
C ARG A 514 33.43 -9.29 17.95
N ILE A 515 32.36 -8.65 17.51
CA ILE A 515 31.37 -8.01 18.37
C ILE A 515 30.17 -8.95 18.51
N ARG A 516 30.03 -9.58 19.69
CA ARG A 516 29.03 -10.65 19.96
C ARG A 516 28.01 -10.31 21.04
N HIS A 517 27.81 -9.02 21.33
CA HIS A 517 26.91 -8.59 22.40
C HIS A 517 25.97 -7.51 21.89
N ALA A 518 24.79 -7.44 22.51
CA ALA A 518 23.83 -6.37 22.26
C ALA A 518 24.19 -5.13 23.08
N GLY A 519 24.01 -3.95 22.47
CA GLY A 519 24.21 -2.67 23.14
C GLY A 519 23.11 -1.68 22.81
N CYS A 520 22.94 -0.69 23.68
CA CYS A 520 22.09 0.48 23.41
C CYS A 520 22.84 1.54 22.60
N LEU A 521 24.18 1.59 22.71
CA LEU A 521 25.05 2.42 21.87
C LEU A 521 26.39 1.70 21.64
N ILE A 522 26.70 1.35 20.40
CA ILE A 522 28.02 0.84 20.01
C ILE A 522 28.56 1.73 18.89
N VAL A 523 29.81 2.16 19.04
CA VAL A 523 30.54 2.90 18.01
C VAL A 523 31.81 2.14 17.70
N ASP A 524 31.99 1.76 16.45
CA ASP A 524 33.28 1.32 15.92
C ASP A 524 33.93 2.46 15.13
N PHE A 525 35.24 2.66 15.30
CA PHE A 525 35.98 3.71 14.59
C PHE A 525 36.69 3.16 13.34
N GLY A 526 36.86 1.85 13.23
CA GLY A 526 37.16 1.14 11.98
C GLY A 526 37.79 -0.24 12.17
N GLY A 527 38.14 -0.86 11.03
CA GLY A 527 38.67 -2.22 10.98
C GLY A 527 37.66 -3.14 10.31
N ASN A 528 38.07 -4.34 9.91
CA ASN A 528 37.13 -5.27 9.26
C ASN A 528 36.50 -6.16 10.34
N ASP A 529 35.39 -5.74 10.93
CA ASP A 529 34.81 -6.37 12.10
C ASP A 529 33.76 -7.45 11.75
N GLU A 530 33.64 -8.42 12.66
CA GLU A 530 32.58 -9.43 12.61
C GLU A 530 31.54 -9.13 13.69
N TRP A 531 30.40 -8.61 13.27
CA TRP A 531 29.24 -8.31 14.09
C TRP A 531 28.27 -9.49 14.13
N VAL A 532 28.06 -10.09 15.31
CA VAL A 532 27.22 -11.29 15.45
C VAL A 532 26.14 -11.11 16.51
N ARG A 533 24.90 -11.36 16.11
CA ARG A 533 23.71 -11.34 16.96
C ARG A 533 22.97 -12.67 16.91
N GLU A 534 22.94 -13.35 18.03
CA GLU A 534 22.18 -14.58 18.22
C GLU A 534 20.97 -14.29 19.10
N GLU A 535 19.97 -15.18 19.06
CA GLU A 535 18.81 -15.09 19.95
C GLU A 535 19.27 -15.23 21.41
N PRO A 536 18.97 -14.27 22.30
CA PRO A 536 19.47 -14.31 23.67
C PRO A 536 18.73 -15.36 24.50
N ASP A 537 19.47 -16.04 25.39
CA ASP A 537 18.93 -17.08 26.28
C ASP A 537 17.88 -16.56 27.29
N ASP A 538 17.92 -15.27 27.65
CA ASP A 538 17.08 -14.64 28.68
C ASP A 538 16.02 -13.66 28.15
N GLY A 539 16.03 -13.39 26.85
CA GLY A 539 15.05 -12.52 26.19
C GLY A 539 15.12 -11.04 26.57
N ASP A 540 16.18 -10.55 27.21
CA ASP A 540 16.30 -9.14 27.62
C ASP A 540 17.17 -8.37 26.60
N GLN A 541 16.55 -7.94 25.49
CA GLN A 541 17.20 -7.05 24.53
C GLN A 541 16.79 -5.60 24.80
N PRO A 542 17.73 -4.64 24.66
CA PRO A 542 17.40 -3.23 24.76
C PRO A 542 16.37 -2.85 23.68
N MET A 543 15.32 -2.12 24.05
CA MET A 543 14.31 -1.64 23.10
C MET A 543 14.88 -0.60 22.13
N VAL A 544 15.95 0.10 22.50
CA VAL A 544 16.64 1.08 21.67
C VAL A 544 18.09 0.65 21.45
N GLN A 545 18.48 0.53 20.18
CA GLN A 545 19.80 0.09 19.74
C GLN A 545 20.33 1.07 18.71
N VAL A 546 21.55 1.56 18.90
CA VAL A 546 22.23 2.46 17.96
C VAL A 546 23.64 1.94 17.71
N TYR A 547 23.91 1.50 16.49
CA TYR A 547 25.20 1.02 16.02
C TYR A 547 25.74 1.95 14.95
N LEU A 548 26.95 2.43 15.17
CA LEU A 548 27.66 3.34 14.27
C LEU A 548 28.98 2.67 13.91
N ASP A 549 29.15 2.37 12.64
CA ASP A 549 30.42 1.97 12.04
C ASP A 549 30.91 3.12 11.16
N LEU A 550 32.21 3.38 11.15
CA LEU A 550 32.79 4.50 10.43
C LEU A 550 33.67 4.09 9.26
N SER A 551 34.16 2.84 9.23
CA SER A 551 34.96 2.32 8.13
C SER A 551 35.39 0.88 8.31
N GLY A 552 35.38 0.12 7.24
CA GLY A 552 35.92 -1.24 7.26
C GLY A 552 35.19 -2.09 6.26
N ASN A 553 35.64 -3.31 6.01
CA ASN A 553 34.84 -4.27 5.26
C ASN A 553 34.28 -5.27 6.25
N ASP A 554 33.09 -4.99 6.72
CA ASP A 554 32.43 -5.55 7.87
C ASP A 554 31.46 -6.67 7.51
N SER A 555 31.22 -7.55 8.48
CA SER A 555 30.25 -8.64 8.36
C SER A 555 29.24 -8.60 9.48
N TYR A 556 28.02 -8.22 9.16
CA TYR A 556 26.86 -8.23 10.05
C TYR A 556 26.04 -9.51 9.91
N ARG A 557 25.96 -10.31 10.98
CA ARG A 557 25.19 -11.56 11.00
C ARG A 557 24.23 -11.62 12.18
N SER A 558 22.93 -11.70 11.90
CA SER A 558 21.89 -11.87 12.92
C SER A 558 20.96 -13.04 12.66
N THR A 559 20.80 -13.91 13.67
CA THR A 559 19.68 -14.86 13.78
C THR A 559 18.64 -14.41 14.81
N ALA A 560 18.90 -13.31 15.52
CA ALA A 560 17.94 -12.74 16.46
C ALA A 560 16.68 -12.22 15.73
N PRO A 561 15.48 -12.32 16.35
CA PRO A 561 14.24 -11.80 15.75
C PRO A 561 14.30 -10.32 15.39
N ALA A 562 14.93 -9.49 16.23
CA ALA A 562 15.31 -8.11 15.91
C ALA A 562 16.82 -8.08 15.58
N GLY A 563 17.13 -7.95 14.30
CA GLY A 563 18.49 -7.93 13.77
C GLY A 563 19.11 -6.53 13.76
N PHE A 564 20.24 -6.41 13.06
CA PHE A 564 20.93 -5.14 12.87
C PHE A 564 20.05 -4.13 12.14
N GLY A 565 19.98 -2.88 12.63
CA GLY A 565 19.08 -1.85 12.11
C GLY A 565 17.59 -2.22 12.18
N GLY A 566 17.21 -3.28 12.89
CA GLY A 566 15.84 -3.77 12.95
C GLY A 566 15.21 -3.61 14.33
N ALA A 567 13.88 -3.56 14.37
CA ALA A 567 13.13 -3.38 15.61
C ALA A 567 11.87 -4.25 15.71
N VAL A 568 11.67 -4.84 16.89
CA VAL A 568 10.40 -5.44 17.31
C VAL A 568 10.02 -4.82 18.65
N MET A 569 9.02 -3.95 18.68
CA MET A 569 8.65 -3.14 19.85
C MET A 569 9.80 -2.24 20.34
N GLY A 570 10.28 -1.34 19.48
CA GLY A 570 11.44 -0.52 19.82
C GLY A 570 12.00 0.30 18.65
N THR A 571 13.25 0.73 18.78
CA THR A 571 14.00 1.47 17.75
C THR A 571 15.36 0.83 17.54
N GLY A 572 15.69 0.48 16.29
CA GLY A 572 16.99 -0.08 15.91
C GLY A 572 17.61 0.73 14.79
N LEU A 573 18.78 1.31 15.04
CA LEU A 573 19.54 2.11 14.07
C LEU A 573 20.90 1.45 13.81
N LEU A 574 21.25 1.24 12.54
CA LEU A 574 22.59 0.93 12.08
C LEU A 574 22.99 1.98 11.05
N LEU A 575 24.12 2.65 11.29
CA LEU A 575 24.74 3.54 10.31
C LEU A 575 26.12 2.98 10.04
N ASP A 576 26.33 2.52 8.82
CA ASP A 576 27.64 2.24 8.25
C ASP A 576 28.02 3.37 7.31
N LEU A 577 29.28 3.77 7.30
CA LEU A 577 29.72 4.97 6.59
C LEU A 577 30.74 4.71 5.48
N ASP A 578 31.37 3.55 5.44
CA ASP A 578 32.31 3.19 4.38
C ASP A 578 32.74 1.72 4.48
N GLY A 579 32.69 1.00 3.37
CA GLY A 579 33.11 -0.39 3.40
C GLY A 579 32.55 -1.20 2.26
N ASP A 580 33.20 -2.31 1.86
CA ASP A 580 32.47 -3.32 1.09
C ASP A 580 31.95 -4.39 2.07
N ASP A 581 30.69 -4.26 2.45
CA ASP A 581 30.09 -4.89 3.62
C ASP A 581 29.13 -6.04 3.30
N GLN A 582 28.98 -6.91 4.30
CA GLN A 582 28.11 -8.08 4.22
C GLN A 582 27.06 -8.05 5.31
N TYR A 583 25.83 -7.78 4.92
CA TYR A 583 24.67 -7.74 5.79
C TYR A 583 23.85 -9.01 5.69
N ARG A 584 23.67 -9.73 6.80
CA ARG A 584 22.85 -10.95 6.84
C ARG A 584 21.96 -11.02 8.07
N CYS A 585 20.65 -10.85 7.88
CA CYS A 585 19.65 -11.00 8.94
C CYS A 585 18.55 -12.00 8.57
N GLU A 586 18.29 -12.99 9.44
CA GLU A 586 17.22 -13.98 9.20
C GLU A 586 15.83 -13.51 9.67
N GLY A 587 15.76 -12.55 10.61
CA GLY A 587 14.53 -11.96 11.14
C GLY A 587 14.31 -10.50 10.72
N VAL A 588 13.62 -9.74 11.56
CA VAL A 588 13.33 -8.30 11.37
C VAL A 588 14.62 -7.51 11.58
N GLY A 589 15.34 -7.31 10.48
CA GLY A 589 16.62 -6.62 10.42
C GLY A 589 16.77 -5.86 9.11
N LEU A 590 17.91 -5.20 8.96
CA LEU A 590 18.27 -4.37 7.81
C LEU A 590 17.23 -3.28 7.58
N GLY A 591 17.00 -2.45 8.59
CA GLY A 591 16.03 -1.36 8.50
C GLY A 591 14.58 -1.76 8.70
N ALA A 592 14.24 -3.02 9.01
CA ALA A 592 12.84 -3.44 9.17
C ALA A 592 12.26 -3.24 10.58
N ALA A 593 10.93 -3.08 10.70
CA ALA A 593 10.28 -2.83 11.97
C ALA A 593 8.88 -3.44 12.14
N ILE A 594 8.60 -3.94 13.34
CA ILE A 594 7.25 -4.28 13.81
C ILE A 594 6.98 -3.52 15.11
N LEU A 595 6.00 -2.63 15.11
CA LEU A 595 5.72 -1.69 16.22
C LEU A 595 6.99 -0.91 16.63
N GLY A 596 7.32 0.14 15.89
CA GLY A 596 8.48 0.98 16.17
C GLY A 596 9.23 1.38 14.90
N THR A 597 10.55 1.56 15.02
CA THR A 597 11.38 2.10 13.94
C THR A 597 12.62 1.26 13.70
N GLY A 598 12.80 0.81 12.47
CA GLY A 598 13.98 0.14 11.96
C GLY A 598 14.65 1.06 10.96
N PHE A 599 15.96 1.21 11.09
CA PHE A 599 16.74 2.09 10.26
C PHE A 599 18.11 1.47 9.97
N LEU A 600 18.44 1.33 8.69
CA LEU A 600 19.79 1.05 8.22
C LEU A 600 20.16 2.15 7.22
N LEU A 601 21.33 2.74 7.40
CA LEU A 601 21.98 3.55 6.38
C LEU A 601 23.37 3.01 6.12
N ASP A 602 23.64 2.67 4.87
CA ASP A 602 24.98 2.53 4.33
C ASP A 602 25.29 3.80 3.52
N ALA A 603 26.52 4.31 3.64
CA ALA A 603 26.89 5.55 2.96
C ALA A 603 27.78 5.33 1.73
N SER A 604 28.46 4.19 1.60
CA SER A 604 29.29 3.88 0.44
C SER A 604 29.89 2.47 0.46
N GLY A 605 29.91 1.85 -0.70
CA GLY A 605 30.74 0.68 -1.00
C GLY A 605 30.03 -0.32 -1.91
N ASP A 606 30.67 -1.43 -2.27
CA ASP A 606 29.98 -2.49 -3.04
C ASP A 606 29.43 -3.57 -2.08
N ASP A 607 28.15 -3.46 -1.70
CA ASP A 607 27.55 -4.19 -0.59
C ASP A 607 26.68 -5.39 -0.95
N SER A 608 26.47 -6.25 0.04
CA SER A 608 25.60 -7.42 -0.08
C SER A 608 24.62 -7.53 1.08
N TYR A 609 23.35 -7.31 0.79
CA TYR A 609 22.23 -7.43 1.72
C TYR A 609 21.48 -8.76 1.56
N SER A 610 21.57 -9.64 2.55
CA SER A 610 20.91 -10.93 2.59
C SER A 610 19.89 -11.02 3.73
N GLY A 611 18.62 -11.14 3.36
CA GLY A 611 17.48 -11.13 4.25
C GLY A 611 16.66 -12.42 4.24
N GLY A 612 16.02 -12.74 5.35
CA GLY A 612 14.98 -13.76 5.45
C GLY A 612 13.65 -13.25 4.90
N ARG A 613 12.63 -13.27 5.78
CA ARG A 613 11.35 -12.59 5.53
C ARG A 613 11.23 -11.38 6.43
N PHE A 614 10.48 -10.37 6.00
CA PHE A 614 10.21 -9.17 6.82
C PHE A 614 11.51 -8.43 7.22
N CYS A 615 12.32 -8.07 6.23
CA CYS A 615 13.61 -7.40 6.41
C CYS A 615 13.81 -6.32 5.32
N GLN A 616 14.95 -5.63 5.29
CA GLN A 616 15.32 -4.69 4.21
C GLN A 616 14.25 -3.61 3.99
N GLY A 617 14.05 -2.78 5.02
CA GLY A 617 13.08 -1.69 5.00
C GLY A 617 11.61 -2.14 5.07
N ALA A 618 11.30 -3.33 5.59
CA ALA A 618 9.93 -3.78 5.78
C ALA A 618 9.28 -3.20 7.06
N ALA A 619 7.96 -2.94 7.06
CA ALA A 619 7.30 -2.37 8.23
C ALA A 619 5.85 -2.84 8.48
N ALA A 620 5.49 -2.98 9.75
CA ALA A 620 4.11 -3.12 10.24
C ALA A 620 3.93 -2.30 11.53
N TYR A 621 2.87 -1.50 11.62
CA TYR A 621 2.63 -0.57 12.74
C TYR A 621 3.84 0.30 13.11
N GLY A 622 4.62 0.69 12.12
CA GLY A 622 5.94 1.28 12.33
C GLY A 622 6.57 1.78 11.04
N ILE A 623 7.84 2.15 11.14
CA ILE A 623 8.63 2.67 10.03
C ILE A 623 9.84 1.75 9.86
N GLY A 624 10.06 1.27 8.64
CA GLY A 624 11.25 0.53 8.28
C GLY A 624 11.91 1.20 7.09
N ILE A 625 13.18 1.61 7.24
CA ILE A 625 13.95 2.26 6.18
C ILE A 625 15.31 1.56 6.05
N LEU A 626 15.62 1.13 4.84
CA LEU A 626 16.99 0.86 4.39
C LEU A 626 17.34 1.96 3.39
N ALA A 627 18.44 2.67 3.62
CA ALA A 627 19.00 3.63 2.69
C ALA A 627 20.44 3.21 2.37
N ASP A 628 20.75 3.08 1.09
CA ASP A 628 22.11 2.95 0.58
C ASP A 628 22.37 4.19 -0.28
N LEU A 629 23.54 4.80 -0.09
CA LEU A 629 23.87 6.08 -0.70
C LEU A 629 24.78 5.97 -1.92
N ALA A 630 25.50 4.85 -2.07
CA ALA A 630 26.40 4.65 -3.20
C ALA A 630 26.97 3.24 -3.22
N GLY A 631 26.98 2.61 -4.39
CA GLY A 631 27.63 1.32 -4.48
C GLY A 631 27.39 0.56 -5.76
N ARG A 632 27.66 -0.74 -5.71
CA ARG A 632 27.08 -1.70 -6.62
C ARG A 632 26.58 -2.88 -5.81
N ASP A 633 25.30 -2.83 -5.52
CA ASP A 633 24.75 -3.52 -4.39
C ASP A 633 23.87 -4.69 -4.79
N ARG A 634 23.79 -5.64 -3.87
CA ARG A 634 22.98 -6.85 -4.06
C ARG A 634 22.00 -7.02 -2.92
N TYR A 635 20.73 -6.85 -3.24
CA TYR A 635 19.61 -7.06 -2.34
C TYR A 635 18.96 -8.40 -2.60
N LYS A 636 19.10 -9.32 -1.65
CA LYS A 636 18.48 -10.65 -1.71
C LYS A 636 17.64 -10.93 -0.48
N ALA A 637 16.35 -11.21 -0.68
CA ALA A 637 15.47 -11.68 0.38
C ALA A 637 14.47 -12.74 -0.11
N VAL A 638 13.78 -13.41 0.82
CA VAL A 638 12.76 -14.42 0.50
C VAL A 638 11.42 -13.76 0.16
N ALA A 639 10.91 -12.92 1.06
CA ALA A 639 9.66 -12.18 0.86
C ALA A 639 9.42 -11.12 1.95
N GLY A 640 8.55 -10.13 1.70
CA GLY A 640 8.26 -9.10 2.70
C GLY A 640 9.45 -8.18 2.89
N SER A 641 10.03 -7.65 1.80
CA SER A 641 11.32 -6.95 1.85
C SER A 641 11.48 -5.93 0.72
N HIS A 642 12.58 -5.18 0.72
CA HIS A 642 12.87 -4.11 -0.24
C HIS A 642 11.74 -3.05 -0.20
N GLY A 643 11.53 -2.45 0.97
CA GLY A 643 10.50 -1.43 1.15
C GLY A 643 9.07 -1.97 1.20
N TYR A 644 8.83 -3.06 1.93
CA TYR A 644 7.50 -3.67 2.07
C TYR A 644 6.68 -3.01 3.19
N GLY A 645 5.47 -2.52 2.89
CA GLY A 645 4.57 -1.91 3.87
C GLY A 645 3.35 -2.77 4.18
N GLU A 646 3.29 -3.39 5.36
CA GLU A 646 2.08 -4.08 5.84
C GLU A 646 1.14 -3.12 6.60
N THR A 647 0.08 -3.65 7.21
CA THR A 647 -0.88 -2.91 8.06
C THR A 647 -0.22 -1.82 8.91
N ARG A 648 -0.61 -0.56 8.64
CA ARG A 648 -0.07 0.66 9.29
C ARG A 648 1.45 0.83 9.24
N GLY A 649 2.14 0.08 8.40
CA GLY A 649 3.57 0.19 8.18
C GLY A 649 3.91 1.15 7.06
N LEU A 650 5.01 1.88 7.21
CA LEU A 650 5.74 2.48 6.10
C LEU A 650 7.05 1.73 5.91
N GLY A 651 7.13 0.95 4.84
CA GLY A 651 8.37 0.31 4.43
C GLY A 651 9.03 1.07 3.29
N GLY A 652 10.30 1.42 3.42
CA GLY A 652 11.10 2.14 2.44
C GLY A 652 12.43 1.45 2.17
N LEU A 653 12.78 1.28 0.90
CA LEU A 653 14.16 1.08 0.46
C LEU A 653 14.52 2.26 -0.45
N LEU A 654 15.64 2.90 -0.15
CA LEU A 654 16.15 4.05 -0.89
C LEU A 654 17.54 3.70 -1.39
N GLU A 655 17.71 3.68 -2.70
CA GLU A 655 18.96 3.43 -3.40
C GLU A 655 19.31 4.70 -4.18
N PHE A 656 20.56 5.14 -4.08
CA PHE A 656 20.96 6.46 -4.58
C PHE A 656 21.84 6.41 -5.80
N SER A 657 22.72 5.42 -5.89
CA SER A 657 23.55 5.27 -7.09
C SER A 657 24.16 3.90 -7.14
N GLY A 658 24.12 3.29 -8.31
CA GLY A 658 24.84 2.05 -8.51
C GLY A 658 24.48 1.36 -9.79
N ASN A 659 24.53 0.04 -9.78
CA ASN A 659 24.05 -0.81 -10.86
C ASN A 659 23.59 -2.08 -10.18
N ASP A 660 22.42 -2.02 -9.57
CA ASP A 660 22.11 -2.85 -8.43
C ASP A 660 21.20 -4.00 -8.81
N VAL A 661 21.14 -4.97 -7.91
CA VAL A 661 20.38 -6.20 -8.14
C VAL A 661 19.43 -6.46 -6.99
N PHE A 662 18.14 -6.27 -7.27
CA PHE A 662 17.06 -6.56 -6.34
C PHE A 662 16.43 -7.90 -6.67
N SER A 663 16.69 -8.91 -5.85
CA SER A 663 16.20 -10.28 -6.04
C SER A 663 15.33 -10.75 -4.87
N LEU A 664 14.03 -10.85 -5.11
CA LEU A 664 13.11 -11.59 -4.24
C LEU A 664 12.93 -12.99 -4.81
N ASP A 665 13.72 -13.93 -4.31
CA ASP A 665 13.72 -15.32 -4.73
C ASP A 665 12.65 -16.09 -3.92
N PRO A 666 11.53 -16.53 -4.53
CA PRO A 666 10.66 -17.51 -3.90
C PRO A 666 11.28 -18.89 -4.19
N ASP A 667 12.53 -19.11 -3.76
CA ASP A 667 13.33 -20.23 -4.26
C ASP A 667 13.32 -21.41 -3.29
N ALA A 668 12.61 -22.46 -3.72
CA ALA A 668 12.82 -23.84 -3.28
C ALA A 668 12.46 -24.88 -4.36
N SER A 669 11.63 -24.53 -5.37
CA SER A 669 11.14 -25.49 -6.38
C SER A 669 11.75 -25.32 -7.78
N GLY A 670 12.35 -24.16 -8.09
CA GLY A 670 12.78 -23.82 -9.46
C GLY A 670 11.64 -23.64 -10.48
N ASP A 671 10.37 -23.64 -10.05
CA ASP A 671 9.20 -23.40 -10.91
C ASP A 671 8.60 -22.02 -10.65
N ALA A 672 8.66 -21.13 -11.65
CA ALA A 672 8.13 -19.76 -11.59
C ALA A 672 6.64 -19.68 -11.18
N LYS A 673 5.82 -20.70 -11.50
CA LYS A 673 4.40 -20.71 -11.12
C LYS A 673 4.19 -20.98 -9.64
N ASP A 674 5.04 -21.83 -9.05
CA ASP A 674 4.98 -22.09 -7.61
C ASP A 674 5.60 -20.92 -6.85
N ALA A 675 6.63 -20.30 -7.40
CA ALA A 675 7.24 -19.09 -6.86
C ALA A 675 6.22 -17.92 -6.79
N ALA A 676 5.37 -17.78 -7.83
CA ALA A 676 4.28 -16.79 -7.87
C ALA A 676 3.13 -17.09 -6.88
N ARG A 677 2.99 -18.32 -6.36
CA ARG A 677 1.94 -18.67 -5.39
C ARG A 677 2.29 -18.27 -3.97
N ASP A 678 3.58 -18.31 -3.62
CA ASP A 678 4.04 -18.01 -2.27
C ASP A 678 4.16 -16.50 -1.99
N GLY A 679 4.22 -15.70 -3.07
CA GLY A 679 4.22 -14.23 -3.04
C GLY A 679 5.57 -13.66 -2.59
N SER A 680 6.15 -12.78 -3.40
CA SER A 680 7.38 -12.07 -3.08
C SER A 680 7.14 -10.96 -2.06
N LEU A 681 6.01 -10.24 -2.15
CA LEU A 681 5.62 -9.24 -1.15
C LEU A 681 6.72 -8.20 -0.91
N GLY A 682 7.24 -7.54 -1.94
CA GLY A 682 8.37 -6.62 -1.76
C GLY A 682 8.64 -5.73 -2.95
N GLN A 683 9.80 -5.06 -3.00
CA GLN A 683 10.13 -4.05 -4.02
C GLN A 683 9.03 -2.98 -4.08
N GLY A 684 8.83 -2.28 -2.97
CA GLY A 684 7.81 -1.24 -2.84
C GLY A 684 6.37 -1.77 -2.73
N CYS A 685 6.16 -3.02 -2.32
CA CYS A 685 4.81 -3.59 -2.20
C CYS A 685 4.11 -3.14 -0.91
N GLY A 686 2.87 -2.68 -1.03
CA GLY A 686 1.97 -2.44 0.10
C GLY A 686 0.94 -3.55 0.23
N LYS A 687 0.68 -4.02 1.46
CA LYS A 687 -0.30 -5.10 1.68
C LYS A 687 -1.10 -5.00 2.98
N GLY A 688 -2.41 -5.17 2.86
CA GLY A 688 -3.31 -5.40 3.99
C GLY A 688 -3.60 -6.88 4.27
N PHE A 689 -4.15 -7.15 5.44
CA PHE A 689 -4.59 -8.48 5.85
C PHE A 689 -6.03 -8.75 5.37
N ARG A 690 -6.16 -9.65 4.40
CA ARG A 690 -7.44 -10.11 3.89
C ARG A 690 -7.93 -11.35 4.65
N SER A 691 -9.08 -11.23 5.32
CA SER A 691 -9.77 -12.33 6.00
C SER A 691 -11.29 -12.17 5.94
N ASP A 692 -12.01 -12.98 6.73
CA ASP A 692 -13.45 -12.87 6.90
C ASP A 692 -13.84 -11.46 7.42
N PRO A 693 -15.07 -10.99 7.09
CA PRO A 693 -15.52 -9.66 7.49
C PRO A 693 -15.46 -9.46 9.01
N GLY A 694 -14.79 -8.37 9.45
CA GLY A 694 -14.56 -8.05 10.85
C GLY A 694 -13.17 -8.40 11.38
N GLU A 695 -12.39 -9.21 10.66
CA GLU A 695 -11.00 -9.54 10.99
C GLU A 695 -9.97 -8.96 10.00
N ALA A 696 -10.45 -8.40 8.89
CA ALA A 696 -9.59 -7.82 7.86
C ALA A 696 -8.97 -6.49 8.34
N LEU A 697 -7.75 -6.21 7.90
CA LEU A 697 -7.00 -4.99 8.23
C LEU A 697 -6.47 -4.37 6.94
N SER A 698 -6.62 -3.06 6.79
CA SER A 698 -6.06 -2.29 5.66
C SER A 698 -4.54 -2.30 5.72
N GLY A 699 -3.90 -2.21 4.55
CA GLY A 699 -2.45 -2.22 4.47
C GLY A 699 -1.79 -0.88 4.75
N GLY A 700 -0.48 -0.86 4.54
CA GLY A 700 0.37 0.31 4.68
C GLY A 700 0.86 0.86 3.35
N VAL A 701 2.03 1.48 3.40
CA VAL A 701 2.75 2.06 2.26
C VAL A 701 4.06 1.30 2.08
N GLY A 702 4.23 0.67 0.92
CA GLY A 702 5.54 0.18 0.47
C GLY A 702 6.13 1.14 -0.56
N LEU A 703 7.42 1.45 -0.43
CA LEU A 703 8.18 2.30 -1.34
C LEU A 703 9.55 1.69 -1.62
N LEU A 704 9.88 1.56 -2.90
CA LEU A 704 11.26 1.45 -3.36
C LEU A 704 11.53 2.70 -4.22
N CYS A 705 12.58 3.45 -3.88
CA CYS A 705 13.03 4.60 -4.64
C CYS A 705 14.48 4.37 -5.05
N ASP A 706 14.72 4.33 -6.35
CA ASP A 706 16.02 4.26 -6.97
C ASP A 706 16.29 5.56 -7.74
N LEU A 707 17.52 6.07 -7.71
CA LEU A 707 17.86 7.38 -8.26
C LEU A 707 18.78 7.32 -9.48
N GLU A 708 19.69 6.36 -9.56
CA GLU A 708 20.70 6.30 -10.62
C GLU A 708 21.23 4.86 -10.74
N GLY A 709 21.23 4.32 -11.96
CA GLY A 709 21.93 3.07 -12.23
C GLY A 709 21.28 2.26 -13.35
N ASP A 710 22.02 1.34 -13.98
CA ASP A 710 21.37 0.31 -14.78
C ASP A 710 21.07 -0.90 -13.88
N ASP A 711 19.80 -1.13 -13.60
CA ASP A 711 19.32 -1.91 -12.46
C ASP A 711 18.51 -3.16 -12.84
N VAL A 712 18.52 -4.13 -11.94
CA VAL A 712 17.88 -5.43 -12.17
C VAL A 712 16.90 -5.79 -11.06
N TYR A 713 15.61 -5.67 -11.36
CA TYR A 713 14.52 -6.03 -10.46
C TYR A 713 13.94 -7.40 -10.79
N ARG A 714 14.03 -8.35 -9.86
CA ARG A 714 13.49 -9.72 -10.02
C ARG A 714 12.59 -10.11 -8.86
N ALA A 715 11.38 -10.56 -9.19
CA ALA A 715 10.43 -11.11 -8.23
C ALA A 715 9.49 -12.14 -8.88
N GLY A 716 8.76 -12.90 -8.06
CA GLY A 716 7.74 -13.84 -8.52
C GLY A 716 6.38 -13.17 -8.70
N SER A 717 5.79 -12.67 -7.60
CA SER A 717 4.49 -12.00 -7.61
C SER A 717 4.30 -11.03 -6.44
N LEU A 718 3.34 -10.10 -6.55
CA LEU A 718 3.06 -9.09 -5.52
C LEU A 718 4.31 -8.26 -5.18
N ALA A 719 4.96 -7.71 -6.20
CA ALA A 719 6.15 -6.90 -6.08
C ALA A 719 6.22 -5.82 -7.16
N GLN A 720 7.26 -4.98 -7.14
CA GLN A 720 7.48 -3.90 -8.10
C GLN A 720 6.32 -2.88 -8.05
N GLY A 721 6.13 -2.27 -6.87
CA GLY A 721 5.13 -1.23 -6.66
C GLY A 721 3.68 -1.71 -6.59
N THR A 722 3.42 -2.96 -6.20
CA THR A 722 2.05 -3.49 -6.09
C THR A 722 1.34 -3.03 -4.83
N GLY A 723 0.07 -2.64 -4.96
CA GLY A 723 -0.84 -2.41 -3.82
C GLY A 723 -1.86 -3.53 -3.68
N TYR A 724 -1.92 -4.18 -2.51
CA TYR A 724 -2.86 -5.25 -2.21
C TYR A 724 -3.70 -4.96 -0.96
N TRP A 725 -5.04 -5.00 -1.08
CA TRP A 725 -5.97 -4.91 0.05
C TRP A 725 -5.85 -3.60 0.84
N TYR A 726 -6.39 -2.51 0.27
CA TYR A 726 -6.36 -1.16 0.87
C TYR A 726 -4.95 -0.74 1.30
N ALA A 727 -3.98 -0.97 0.43
CA ALA A 727 -2.59 -0.61 0.63
C ALA A 727 -2.08 0.17 -0.58
N VAL A 728 -0.99 0.89 -0.39
CA VAL A 728 -0.27 1.61 -1.44
C VAL A 728 1.08 0.92 -1.65
N GLY A 729 1.40 0.57 -2.89
CA GLY A 729 2.75 0.21 -3.29
C GLY A 729 3.26 1.16 -4.37
N ALA A 730 4.55 1.51 -4.29
CA ALA A 730 5.24 2.34 -5.27
C ALA A 730 6.68 1.84 -5.49
N LEU A 731 7.07 1.69 -6.75
CA LEU A 731 8.46 1.63 -7.18
C LEU A 731 8.71 2.86 -8.05
N VAL A 732 9.70 3.66 -7.70
CA VAL A 732 10.10 4.87 -8.43
C VAL A 732 11.57 4.70 -8.79
N ASP A 733 11.87 4.62 -10.08
CA ASP A 733 13.22 4.63 -10.62
C ASP A 733 13.44 5.97 -11.34
N SER A 734 14.56 6.63 -11.06
CA SER A 734 14.87 7.95 -11.62
C SER A 734 15.81 7.89 -12.82
N GLY A 735 16.47 6.75 -13.04
CA GLY A 735 16.90 6.38 -14.37
C GLY A 735 18.15 5.52 -14.51
N GLY A 736 18.35 5.13 -15.77
CA GLY A 736 19.35 4.20 -16.28
C GLY A 736 18.65 3.15 -17.13
N ASN A 737 19.30 2.09 -17.58
CA ASN A 737 18.66 1.08 -18.45
C ASN A 737 18.29 -0.17 -17.67
N ASP A 738 17.04 -0.26 -17.26
CA ASP A 738 16.59 -1.16 -16.21
C ASP A 738 15.85 -2.38 -16.73
N SER A 739 15.86 -3.44 -15.92
CA SER A 739 15.20 -4.69 -16.25
C SER A 739 14.28 -5.16 -15.12
N TYR A 740 12.98 -5.01 -15.34
CA TYR A 740 11.91 -5.46 -14.46
C TYR A 740 11.37 -6.83 -14.86
N THR A 741 11.65 -7.87 -14.06
CA THR A 741 11.18 -9.25 -14.31
C THR A 741 10.25 -9.76 -13.23
N LEU A 742 9.04 -10.17 -13.62
CA LEU A 742 8.01 -10.72 -12.74
C LEU A 742 7.05 -11.69 -13.47
N ASP A 743 6.49 -12.67 -12.76
CA ASP A 743 5.46 -13.56 -13.32
C ASP A 743 4.06 -12.92 -13.26
N ASN A 744 3.55 -12.54 -12.08
CA ASN A 744 2.16 -12.09 -11.94
C ASN A 744 1.95 -11.02 -10.86
N TYR A 745 0.93 -10.17 -10.99
CA TYR A 745 0.53 -9.21 -9.95
C TYR A 745 1.66 -8.24 -9.53
N GLY A 746 2.24 -7.54 -10.51
CA GLY A 746 3.41 -6.68 -10.29
C GLY A 746 3.45 -5.48 -11.22
N GLN A 747 4.56 -4.76 -11.23
CA GLN A 747 4.79 -3.60 -12.12
C GLN A 747 3.66 -2.56 -11.99
N GLY A 748 3.43 -2.09 -10.78
CA GLY A 748 2.39 -1.11 -10.47
C GLY A 748 0.96 -1.66 -10.47
N ALA A 749 0.76 -2.95 -10.20
CA ALA A 749 -0.59 -3.54 -10.17
C ALA A 749 -1.38 -3.15 -8.90
N GLY A 750 -2.67 -2.81 -9.07
CA GLY A 750 -3.60 -2.52 -7.97
C GLY A 750 -4.61 -3.63 -7.75
N ILE A 751 -4.64 -4.22 -6.55
CA ILE A 751 -5.38 -5.45 -6.26
C ILE A 751 -6.26 -5.29 -5.03
N HIS A 752 -7.52 -5.71 -5.15
CA HIS A 752 -8.51 -5.70 -4.06
C HIS A 752 -8.56 -4.36 -3.32
N ALA A 753 -8.91 -3.29 -4.05
CA ALA A 753 -8.93 -1.94 -3.50
C ALA A 753 -7.55 -1.39 -3.04
N GLY A 754 -6.45 -1.99 -3.47
CA GLY A 754 -5.09 -1.43 -3.34
C GLY A 754 -4.71 -0.55 -4.53
N MET A 755 -3.73 0.33 -4.31
CA MET A 755 -3.13 1.21 -5.32
C MET A 755 -1.69 0.79 -5.58
N GLY A 756 -1.37 0.46 -6.82
CA GLY A 756 -0.01 0.16 -7.25
C GLY A 756 0.50 1.20 -8.25
N LEU A 757 1.80 1.50 -8.15
CA LEU A 757 2.52 2.40 -9.04
C LEU A 757 3.92 1.85 -9.35
N LEU A 758 4.26 1.79 -10.63
CA LEU A 758 5.65 1.76 -11.08
C LEU A 758 5.88 3.04 -11.90
N LEU A 759 6.91 3.79 -11.56
CA LEU A 759 7.31 5.00 -12.26
C LEU A 759 8.77 4.88 -12.64
N ASP A 760 9.08 5.06 -13.92
CA ASP A 760 10.44 5.12 -14.45
C ASP A 760 10.62 6.47 -15.16
N VAL A 761 11.72 7.19 -14.85
CA VAL A 761 11.94 8.56 -15.32
C VAL A 761 12.83 8.65 -16.55
N ALA A 762 13.74 7.71 -16.76
CA ALA A 762 14.69 7.82 -17.86
C ALA A 762 15.42 6.51 -18.10
N GLY A 763 15.53 6.10 -19.35
CA GLY A 763 16.27 4.88 -19.61
C GLY A 763 16.09 4.33 -21.00
N SER A 764 16.26 3.03 -21.11
CA SER A 764 15.72 2.24 -22.22
C SER A 764 15.46 0.87 -21.64
N ASP A 765 14.24 0.71 -21.18
CA ASP A 765 13.91 -0.18 -20.07
C ASP A 765 13.17 -1.40 -20.55
N ARG A 766 13.21 -2.44 -19.72
CA ARG A 766 12.66 -3.75 -20.10
C ARG A 766 11.71 -4.29 -19.05
N TYR A 767 10.43 -4.27 -19.40
CA TYR A 767 9.33 -4.73 -18.56
C TYR A 767 8.88 -6.15 -18.96
N LEU A 768 9.40 -7.17 -18.29
CA LEU A 768 9.00 -8.57 -18.46
C LEU A 768 8.01 -8.98 -17.37
N GLY A 769 6.72 -8.84 -17.64
CA GLY A 769 5.63 -9.21 -16.73
C GLY A 769 4.59 -10.11 -17.38
N ARG A 770 4.38 -11.36 -16.94
CA ARG A 770 3.49 -12.29 -17.65
C ARG A 770 2.02 -11.90 -17.57
N HIS A 771 1.48 -11.77 -16.36
CA HIS A 771 0.05 -11.55 -16.12
C HIS A 771 -0.20 -10.44 -15.10
N HIS A 772 -1.33 -9.73 -15.22
CA HIS A 772 -1.76 -8.70 -14.23
C HIS A 772 -0.63 -7.76 -13.83
N ALA A 773 0.08 -7.23 -14.83
CA ALA A 773 1.27 -6.42 -14.68
C ALA A 773 1.20 -5.16 -15.56
N ALA A 774 2.21 -4.30 -15.46
CA ALA A 774 2.33 -3.05 -16.20
C ALA A 774 1.08 -2.17 -16.03
N GLY A 775 0.84 -1.71 -14.80
CA GLY A 775 -0.27 -0.81 -14.47
C GLY A 775 -1.66 -1.47 -14.52
N CYS A 776 -1.77 -2.76 -14.19
CA CYS A 776 -3.05 -3.47 -14.21
C CYS A 776 -3.93 -3.16 -12.98
N GLY A 777 -5.20 -2.83 -13.20
CA GLY A 777 -6.20 -2.63 -12.14
C GLY A 777 -7.17 -3.82 -11.97
N LEU A 778 -7.25 -4.38 -10.76
CA LEU A 778 -8.13 -5.49 -10.39
C LEU A 778 -9.25 -5.02 -9.45
N ASP A 779 -9.94 -5.92 -8.72
CA ASP A 779 -11.23 -5.65 -8.04
C ASP A 779 -11.24 -4.35 -7.22
N ARG A 780 -11.71 -3.23 -7.83
CA ARG A 780 -11.60 -1.84 -7.32
C ARG A 780 -10.17 -1.30 -7.12
N GLY A 781 -9.13 -2.08 -7.42
CA GLY A 781 -7.74 -1.62 -7.33
C GLY A 781 -7.36 -0.71 -8.50
N GLY A 782 -6.45 0.23 -8.21
CA GLY A 782 -5.86 1.14 -9.18
C GLY A 782 -4.41 0.75 -9.46
N GLY A 783 -4.07 0.50 -10.71
CA GLY A 783 -2.69 0.22 -11.12
C GLY A 783 -2.21 1.25 -12.15
N ILE A 784 -1.00 1.75 -11.96
CA ILE A 784 -0.36 2.71 -12.87
C ILE A 784 1.07 2.23 -13.17
N LEU A 785 1.42 2.21 -14.45
CA LEU A 785 2.80 2.27 -14.90
C LEU A 785 2.97 3.59 -15.64
N PHE A 786 4.01 4.36 -15.30
CA PHE A 786 4.37 5.58 -15.99
C PHE A 786 5.85 5.55 -16.35
N ASP A 787 6.13 5.54 -17.64
CA ASP A 787 7.48 5.68 -18.20
C ASP A 787 7.61 7.05 -18.87
N VAL A 788 8.71 7.74 -18.60
CA VAL A 788 8.93 9.13 -19.00
C VAL A 788 9.83 9.25 -20.23
N ALA A 789 10.82 8.39 -20.42
CA ALA A 789 11.78 8.56 -21.51
C ALA A 789 12.57 7.29 -21.78
N GLY A 790 12.57 6.83 -23.02
CA GLY A 790 13.47 5.76 -23.40
C GLY A 790 13.25 5.17 -24.77
N ASN A 791 13.59 3.91 -24.96
CA ASN A 791 13.13 3.11 -26.09
C ASN A 791 12.86 1.73 -25.50
N ASP A 792 11.63 1.54 -25.05
CA ASP A 792 11.32 0.61 -23.99
C ASP A 792 10.67 -0.67 -24.51
N GLU A 793 10.97 -1.79 -23.87
CA GLU A 793 10.42 -3.09 -24.20
C GLU A 793 9.39 -3.55 -23.17
N TYR A 794 8.10 -3.42 -23.50
CA TYR A 794 7.00 -3.96 -22.71
C TYR A 794 6.65 -5.38 -23.15
N LEU A 795 7.32 -6.36 -22.54
CA LEU A 795 7.22 -7.77 -22.88
C LEU A 795 6.26 -8.51 -21.95
N ASN A 796 4.97 -8.38 -22.21
CA ASN A 796 3.93 -8.97 -21.39
C ASN A 796 3.11 -10.07 -22.12
N GLU A 797 2.34 -10.88 -21.38
CA GLU A 797 1.43 -11.87 -21.99
C GLU A 797 -0.04 -11.44 -21.99
N SER A 798 -0.72 -11.35 -20.84
CA SER A 798 -2.18 -11.08 -20.82
C SER A 798 -2.66 -10.34 -19.59
N ASP A 799 -3.68 -9.49 -19.76
CA ASP A 799 -4.24 -8.62 -18.73
C ASP A 799 -3.19 -7.63 -18.19
N VAL A 800 -2.59 -6.87 -19.10
CA VAL A 800 -1.39 -6.05 -18.85
C VAL A 800 -1.46 -4.71 -19.57
N GLN A 801 -0.47 -3.84 -19.37
CA GLN A 801 -0.30 -2.57 -20.09
C GLN A 801 -1.54 -1.68 -19.93
N GLY A 802 -1.80 -1.29 -18.69
CA GLY A 802 -2.93 -0.44 -18.32
C GLY A 802 -4.28 -1.14 -18.36
N ALA A 803 -4.34 -2.47 -18.22
CA ALA A 803 -5.59 -3.19 -18.29
C ALA A 803 -6.43 -3.08 -17.01
N GLY A 804 -7.74 -2.91 -17.15
CA GLY A 804 -8.71 -3.07 -16.06
C GLY A 804 -9.43 -4.41 -16.20
N VAL A 805 -9.28 -5.33 -15.24
CA VAL A 805 -9.66 -6.75 -15.51
C VAL A 805 -10.59 -7.41 -14.48
N LYS A 806 -11.08 -6.64 -13.53
CA LYS A 806 -12.06 -7.07 -12.52
C LYS A 806 -13.05 -5.94 -12.23
N PRO A 807 -14.21 -6.23 -11.61
CA PRO A 807 -15.22 -5.21 -11.35
C PRO A 807 -14.63 -3.93 -10.74
N LEU A 808 -14.82 -2.80 -11.44
CA LEU A 808 -14.36 -1.47 -11.05
C LEU A 808 -12.83 -1.29 -10.92
N GLY A 809 -12.03 -2.24 -11.43
CA GLY A 809 -10.58 -2.07 -11.50
C GLY A 809 -10.18 -0.98 -12.47
N PHE A 810 -9.12 -0.25 -12.17
CA PHE A 810 -8.64 0.89 -12.93
C PHE A 810 -7.16 0.69 -13.28
N GLY A 811 -6.86 0.42 -14.55
CA GLY A 811 -5.50 0.26 -15.03
C GLY A 811 -5.08 1.41 -15.94
N VAL A 812 -3.83 1.86 -15.80
CA VAL A 812 -3.24 2.90 -16.64
C VAL A 812 -1.79 2.52 -16.98
N LEU A 813 -1.43 2.62 -18.25
CA LEU A 813 -0.04 2.73 -18.69
C LEU A 813 0.09 4.03 -19.46
N VAL A 814 1.09 4.83 -19.08
CA VAL A 814 1.54 6.00 -19.84
C VAL A 814 3.01 5.83 -20.18
N ASP A 815 3.34 6.06 -21.43
CA ASP A 815 4.68 6.15 -21.99
C ASP A 815 4.78 7.51 -22.70
N HIS A 816 5.79 8.31 -22.35
CA HIS A 816 5.88 9.71 -22.77
C HIS A 816 6.70 9.92 -24.05
N GLU A 817 7.88 9.33 -24.16
CA GLU A 817 8.76 9.49 -25.32
C GLU A 817 9.61 8.25 -25.56
N GLY A 818 9.65 7.78 -26.80
CA GLY A 818 10.55 6.71 -27.17
C GLY A 818 10.34 6.16 -28.57
N ASN A 819 10.96 5.03 -28.89
CA ASN A 819 10.53 4.19 -30.01
C ASN A 819 10.39 2.78 -29.46
N ASP A 820 9.16 2.45 -29.08
CA ASP A 820 8.93 1.45 -28.07
C ASP A 820 8.45 0.14 -28.70
N ARG A 821 8.54 -0.91 -27.90
CA ARG A 821 8.13 -2.25 -28.29
C ARG A 821 7.12 -2.79 -27.30
N TYR A 822 5.87 -2.77 -27.73
CA TYR A 822 4.77 -3.31 -26.96
C TYR A 822 4.45 -4.73 -27.41
N ARG A 823 4.58 -5.71 -26.52
CA ARG A 823 4.10 -7.08 -26.74
C ARG A 823 3.06 -7.47 -25.70
N ALA A 824 1.86 -7.83 -26.16
CA ALA A 824 0.80 -8.38 -25.30
C ALA A 824 -0.21 -9.18 -26.13
N ARG A 825 -0.76 -10.27 -25.59
CA ARG A 825 -1.92 -10.97 -26.17
C ARG A 825 -3.23 -10.27 -25.82
N VAL A 826 -3.35 -9.80 -24.57
CA VAL A 826 -4.48 -9.04 -24.05
C VAL A 826 -3.90 -7.90 -23.20
N GLY A 827 -4.08 -6.64 -23.60
CA GLY A 827 -3.50 -5.50 -22.89
C GLY A 827 -3.73 -4.19 -23.64
N ARG A 828 -2.89 -3.19 -23.39
CA ARG A 828 -2.93 -1.86 -24.07
C ARG A 828 -4.24 -1.13 -23.81
N GLY A 829 -4.56 -0.96 -22.53
CA GLY A 829 -5.81 -0.32 -22.11
C GLY A 829 -7.00 -1.27 -22.24
N TYR A 830 -6.77 -2.58 -22.18
CA TYR A 830 -7.84 -3.57 -22.22
C TYR A 830 -8.79 -3.41 -21.03
N CYS A 831 -10.09 -3.46 -21.30
CA CYS A 831 -11.09 -3.52 -20.27
C CYS A 831 -11.85 -4.85 -20.34
N ARG A 832 -11.79 -5.63 -19.25
CA ARG A 832 -12.47 -6.94 -19.21
C ARG A 832 -13.97 -6.79 -19.12
N LEU A 833 -14.64 -7.57 -19.96
CA LEU A 833 -16.07 -7.78 -19.92
C LEU A 833 -16.52 -8.34 -18.55
N PRO A 834 -17.43 -7.67 -17.83
CA PRO A 834 -17.97 -8.18 -16.57
C PRO A 834 -18.65 -9.55 -16.75
N ASP A 835 -18.45 -10.47 -15.81
CA ASP A 835 -19.12 -11.78 -15.82
C ASP A 835 -20.62 -11.71 -15.52
N PHE A 836 -21.03 -10.66 -14.82
CA PHE A 836 -22.38 -10.31 -14.41
C PHE A 836 -22.44 -8.79 -14.17
N TRP A 837 -23.62 -8.17 -14.34
CA TRP A 837 -23.88 -6.72 -14.15
C TRP A 837 -22.98 -5.77 -14.96
N PRO A 838 -23.44 -5.34 -16.15
CA PRO A 838 -22.68 -4.49 -17.09
C PRO A 838 -22.54 -3.03 -16.68
N SER A 839 -22.68 -2.73 -15.39
CA SER A 839 -22.42 -1.42 -14.78
C SER A 839 -21.28 -1.50 -13.76
N LEU A 840 -20.66 -2.68 -13.60
CA LEU A 840 -19.44 -2.89 -12.81
C LEU A 840 -18.24 -3.15 -13.72
N TRP A 841 -18.12 -2.34 -14.78
CA TRP A 841 -16.97 -2.43 -15.66
C TRP A 841 -15.69 -2.00 -14.96
N ALA A 842 -14.60 -2.60 -15.38
CA ALA A 842 -13.28 -2.04 -15.14
C ALA A 842 -13.05 -0.84 -16.08
N THR A 843 -11.90 -0.20 -15.98
CA THR A 843 -11.40 0.81 -16.90
C THR A 843 -9.95 0.49 -17.18
N GLY A 844 -9.56 0.48 -18.44
CA GLY A 844 -8.18 0.27 -18.85
C GLY A 844 -7.75 1.38 -19.79
N LEU A 845 -6.61 2.00 -19.52
CA LEU A 845 -6.07 3.11 -20.27
C LEU A 845 -4.64 2.80 -20.69
N PHE A 846 -4.33 3.00 -21.95
CA PHE A 846 -2.97 2.94 -22.50
C PHE A 846 -2.73 4.21 -23.30
N TYR A 847 -1.60 4.86 -23.04
CA TYR A 847 -1.22 6.07 -23.73
C TYR A 847 0.26 6.04 -24.00
N ASP A 848 0.59 5.90 -25.27
CA ASP A 848 1.91 6.14 -25.84
C ASP A 848 1.86 7.50 -26.53
N ARG A 849 2.64 8.45 -26.02
CA ARG A 849 2.55 9.86 -26.42
C ARG A 849 3.35 10.15 -27.68
N SER A 850 4.57 9.65 -27.81
CA SER A 850 5.44 10.01 -28.93
C SER A 850 6.43 8.92 -29.26
N GLY A 851 6.65 8.70 -30.56
CA GLY A 851 7.55 7.65 -31.00
C GLY A 851 7.24 7.09 -32.38
N THR A 852 7.98 6.05 -32.74
CA THR A 852 7.65 5.19 -33.88
C THR A 852 7.76 3.74 -33.46
N ASP A 853 6.63 3.19 -33.06
CA ASP A 853 6.60 2.04 -32.17
C ASP A 853 6.24 0.76 -32.90
N SER A 854 6.57 -0.35 -32.23
CA SER A 854 6.34 -1.69 -32.72
C SER A 854 5.39 -2.46 -31.80
N TYR A 855 4.42 -3.14 -32.42
CA TYR A 855 3.33 -3.78 -31.71
C TYR A 855 3.23 -5.27 -32.07
N GLU A 856 3.36 -6.13 -31.07
CA GLU A 856 3.29 -7.59 -31.22
C GLU A 856 2.21 -8.24 -30.35
N GLY A 857 1.54 -9.26 -30.85
CA GLY A 857 0.48 -9.96 -30.12
C GLY A 857 -0.86 -9.20 -30.13
N GLY A 858 -1.94 -9.98 -30.26
CA GLY A 858 -3.29 -9.48 -30.52
C GLY A 858 -3.56 -9.26 -32.02
N VAL A 859 -4.78 -9.52 -32.48
CA VAL A 859 -5.21 -9.24 -33.86
C VAL A 859 -5.66 -7.78 -33.92
N ASP A 860 -5.03 -6.95 -34.75
CA ASP A 860 -5.43 -5.55 -35.02
C ASP A 860 -5.32 -4.54 -33.85
N MET A 861 -4.53 -4.88 -32.81
CA MET A 861 -4.43 -4.13 -31.54
C MET A 861 -3.19 -3.22 -31.45
N GLY A 862 -2.60 -2.81 -32.59
CA GLY A 862 -1.30 -2.13 -32.70
C GLY A 862 -1.23 -1.07 -33.81
N GLY A 863 -0.22 -0.20 -33.78
CA GLY A 863 0.13 0.76 -34.84
C GLY A 863 0.03 2.24 -34.48
N ASN A 864 1.06 2.95 -34.92
CA ASN A 864 1.27 4.40 -34.84
C ASN A 864 0.06 5.26 -35.23
N ARG A 865 -0.17 6.37 -34.51
CA ARG A 865 -1.24 7.38 -34.75
C ARG A 865 -2.66 6.81 -34.71
N ARG A 866 -2.95 5.98 -33.71
CA ARG A 866 -4.25 5.31 -33.60
C ARG A 866 -4.87 5.50 -32.23
N ILE A 867 -6.17 5.77 -32.27
CA ILE A 867 -7.04 5.61 -31.12
C ILE A 867 -7.76 4.28 -31.25
N ARG A 868 -7.81 3.53 -30.16
CA ARG A 868 -8.40 2.20 -30.07
C ARG A 868 -9.32 2.14 -28.87
N THR A 869 -10.47 1.50 -29.04
CA THR A 869 -11.32 1.12 -27.92
C THR A 869 -11.34 -0.37 -27.76
N GLN A 870 -11.25 -0.84 -26.52
CA GLN A 870 -11.34 -2.24 -26.16
C GLN A 870 -12.50 -2.43 -25.19
N ASN A 871 -13.61 -2.95 -25.70
CA ASN A 871 -14.87 -3.03 -24.95
C ASN A 871 -15.33 -1.63 -24.46
N ARG A 872 -16.12 -1.57 -23.37
CA ARG A 872 -16.85 -0.35 -23.01
C ARG A 872 -15.98 0.78 -22.47
N TYR A 873 -14.98 0.50 -21.63
CA TYR A 873 -14.13 1.52 -20.99
C TYR A 873 -12.63 1.21 -21.14
N GLY A 874 -12.27 0.43 -22.17
CA GLY A 874 -10.87 0.23 -22.54
C GLY A 874 -10.49 1.23 -23.63
N PHE A 875 -9.42 1.97 -23.43
CA PHE A 875 -8.99 3.06 -24.29
C PHE A 875 -7.48 3.01 -24.48
N GLY A 876 -7.03 2.86 -25.73
CA GLY A 876 -5.62 2.87 -26.09
C GLY A 876 -5.35 3.98 -27.09
N VAL A 877 -4.30 4.76 -26.87
CA VAL A 877 -3.85 5.83 -27.77
C VAL A 877 -2.37 5.68 -28.00
N ASP A 878 -2.00 5.86 -29.25
CA ASP A 878 -0.66 6.07 -29.74
C ASP A 878 -0.75 7.36 -30.58
N ALA A 879 -0.01 8.40 -30.19
CA ALA A 879 -0.25 9.77 -30.62
C ALA A 879 0.66 10.32 -31.74
N GLU A 880 1.83 9.74 -32.03
CA GLU A 880 2.77 10.25 -33.08
C GLU A 880 3.08 9.34 -34.26
#